data_AF-A0A446BLX0-F1
#
_entry.id   AF-A0A446BLX0-F1
#
_cell.length_a   1.000
_cell.length_b   1.000
_cell.length_c   1.000
_cell.angle_alpha   90.00
_cell.angle_beta   90.00
_cell.angle_gamma   90.00
#
_symmetry.space_group_name_H-M   'P 1'
#
loop_
_entity.id
_entity.type
_entity.pdbx_description
1 polymer ?
#
loop_
_entity_poly.entity_id
_entity_poly.type
_entity_poly.pdbx_seq_one_letter_code
_entity_poly.pdbx_strand_id
1 'polypeptide(L)'
;MSTVQQLQLPQRGEQLTVVAVERPTPGPDEVCIRAKAVALNPLDWKNRAFGIVVPAWPAVLGVDGAGIVEAVGDAVKDFKVGDEVLSLCGIAARAGAFQEIITVPANLVAKKPASLSFEEAASLPICYLTAAASVSGLGVPLTHLDPTGSSSLKSILVVGGSSGVGAGAIQLLRMALPSATILTTSSPQHHERLLALGATRCFDRSAQEDSSAIRAATPDGAGVDAILDAVAATAAQPSIFSALNPAGPKLVSHPVTGQDPQAPEGVQIRPVMGRQVFASKGGHAAMSALTGLVESGKYKLPTKIEVVGKGLDAISPGLDRLMKGVSGTKLVVIYGLGVNEKILGDFIRKHNVRDKIFLASKCGILLPEGGLTLDMSRPQMTVTNKPSHIREYIEGTIERLGFTPDLYYLHRIDPTTPLEESIPVLDELRRTGKTKYIGLSECSAATLRKAHSIAKIDAVQAEYSAFETLHETDGLIDAARELGVAYVAYGPLGHGWLVDDFAYNSPDDFAPNDGRRSIPKFQGENFYKNRAIVREMQKLAAKKGCTTAQVALAWVAAQGFISIPGTTKAHRLEENWASREVELTEAEMAEMRRIVEEAKPQGNRYNEALQKMGHADRRDGPRRRQVRRLPREAPADKEHKGAGILYIPDVIGIWQNSKLLADHFAANGYLTLVLDVFNGDPIPLNRPEGFNLMDWLNKGSDGNNPHTKEFVDPIVVDGLKALKEDYGISKIGAVGYCFGAKYVIRHYKNGINVGYIAHPSFVDEDELQAITGPLAISAAETDQIFPAEKRHRSEEILKEVGQPYQITLFSAVEHGFAVRCDPSIKAQKFAKEQAFQQAVTWFNEYLL
;
A
#
# COMPACT_ATOMS: atom_id res chain seq x y z
N MET A 1 20.41 22.88 -16.15
CA MET A 1 21.36 21.75 -16.07
C MET A 1 20.72 20.69 -15.20
N SER A 2 20.78 19.41 -15.57
CA SER A 2 20.20 18.34 -14.76
C SER A 2 21.06 18.11 -13.51
N THR A 3 20.45 18.10 -12.33
CA THR A 3 21.12 17.78 -11.06
C THR A 3 20.88 16.33 -10.67
N VAL A 4 21.74 15.80 -9.81
CA VAL A 4 21.61 14.48 -9.16
C VAL A 4 21.92 14.62 -7.67
N GLN A 5 21.44 13.68 -6.87
CA GLN A 5 21.66 13.67 -5.43
C GLN A 5 22.87 12.81 -5.04
N GLN A 6 23.61 13.30 -4.05
CA GLN A 6 24.65 12.54 -3.35
C GLN A 6 24.53 12.73 -1.85
N LEU A 7 24.93 11.72 -1.09
CA LEU A 7 25.01 11.78 0.37
C LEU A 7 26.44 12.13 0.77
N GLN A 8 26.62 13.38 1.16
CA GLN A 8 27.91 13.99 1.42
C GLN A 8 28.21 14.02 2.92
N LEU A 9 29.45 13.72 3.28
CA LEU A 9 30.00 13.91 4.61
C LEU A 9 30.82 15.20 4.59
N PRO A 10 30.37 16.29 5.23
CA PRO A 10 31.06 17.57 5.14
C PRO A 10 32.43 17.54 5.79
N GLN A 11 32.53 16.98 7.00
CA GLN A 11 33.78 16.76 7.73
C GLN A 11 33.73 15.47 8.55
N ARG A 12 34.89 15.05 9.09
CA ARG A 12 34.99 13.89 9.97
C ARG A 12 34.08 14.04 11.20
N GLY A 13 33.26 13.03 11.47
CA GLY A 13 32.38 12.99 12.64
C GLY A 13 31.09 13.78 12.50
N GLU A 14 30.87 14.49 11.39
CA GLU A 14 29.61 15.18 11.10
C GLU A 14 28.55 14.23 10.53
N GLN A 15 27.32 14.73 10.43
CA GLN A 15 26.22 13.99 9.82
C GLN A 15 26.34 13.99 8.29
N LEU A 16 25.93 12.88 7.69
CA LEU A 16 25.76 12.75 6.26
C LEU A 16 24.55 13.59 5.81
N THR A 17 24.73 14.43 4.80
CA THR A 17 23.71 15.34 4.27
C THR A 17 23.46 15.05 2.80
N VAL A 18 22.18 15.06 2.40
CA VAL A 18 21.82 14.96 0.98
C VAL A 18 22.06 16.30 0.31
N VAL A 19 22.83 16.31 -0.77
CA VAL A 19 23.14 17.51 -1.55
C VAL A 19 22.89 17.24 -3.03
N ALA A 20 22.29 18.23 -3.70
CA ALA A 20 22.13 18.23 -5.15
C ALA A 20 23.42 18.74 -5.81
N VAL A 21 23.95 17.98 -6.76
CA VAL A 21 25.13 18.34 -7.55
C VAL A 21 24.82 18.30 -9.04
N GLU A 22 25.67 18.93 -9.84
CA GLU A 22 25.60 18.78 -11.29
C GLU A 22 25.82 17.32 -11.67
N ARG A 23 25.02 16.84 -12.62
CA ARG A 23 25.14 15.49 -13.15
C ARG A 23 26.54 15.25 -13.73
N PRO A 24 27.29 14.22 -13.28
CA PRO A 24 28.67 14.02 -13.69
C PRO A 24 28.80 13.48 -15.11
N THR A 25 29.84 13.93 -15.82
CA THR A 25 30.28 13.42 -17.13
C THR A 25 31.55 12.60 -16.96
N PRO A 26 31.64 11.36 -17.48
CA PRO A 26 32.83 10.52 -17.28
C PRO A 26 34.06 11.15 -17.94
N GLY A 27 35.22 11.02 -17.31
CA GLY A 27 36.52 11.21 -17.95
C GLY A 27 36.81 10.12 -19.01
N PRO A 28 37.91 10.24 -19.77
CA PRO A 28 38.18 9.36 -20.92
C PRO A 28 38.16 7.85 -20.62
N ASP A 29 38.63 7.44 -19.45
CA ASP A 29 38.73 6.05 -18.98
C ASP A 29 37.69 5.69 -17.91
N GLU A 30 36.69 6.55 -17.69
CA GLU A 30 35.68 6.40 -16.65
C GLU A 30 34.33 5.93 -17.20
N VAL A 31 33.53 5.38 -16.30
CA VAL A 31 32.15 4.98 -16.52
C VAL A 31 31.26 5.70 -15.49
N CYS A 32 30.17 6.29 -15.95
CA CYS A 32 29.09 6.75 -15.08
C CYS A 32 28.04 5.64 -14.96
N ILE A 33 27.74 5.23 -13.73
CA ILE A 33 26.82 4.14 -13.40
C ILE A 33 25.65 4.73 -12.62
N ARG A 34 24.43 4.61 -13.15
CA ARG A 34 23.21 4.90 -12.40
C ARG A 34 22.99 3.81 -11.37
N ALA A 35 23.20 4.13 -10.09
CA ALA A 35 23.11 3.16 -9.01
C ALA A 35 21.71 2.51 -8.95
N LYS A 36 21.68 1.19 -8.75
CA LYS A 36 20.48 0.39 -8.48
C LYS A 36 20.52 -0.23 -7.09
N ALA A 37 21.71 -0.54 -6.61
CA ALA A 37 21.94 -0.98 -5.24
C ALA A 37 23.34 -0.54 -4.79
N VAL A 38 23.48 -0.26 -3.50
CA VAL A 38 24.77 -0.02 -2.83
C VAL A 38 24.83 -0.86 -1.57
N ALA A 39 25.98 -1.46 -1.31
CA ALA A 39 26.15 -2.28 -0.11
C ALA A 39 26.88 -1.49 0.97
N LEU A 40 26.44 -1.67 2.22
CA LEU A 40 27.03 -1.02 3.38
C LEU A 40 28.17 -1.88 3.94
N ASN A 41 29.30 -1.24 4.24
CA ASN A 41 30.50 -1.91 4.70
C ASN A 41 31.00 -1.35 6.04
N PRO A 42 31.70 -2.15 6.86
CA PRO A 42 32.34 -1.65 8.07
C PRO A 42 33.26 -0.46 7.82
N LEU A 43 33.91 -0.41 6.65
CA LEU A 43 34.74 0.70 6.23
C LEU A 43 33.95 2.01 6.09
N ASP A 44 32.68 1.96 5.70
CA ASP A 44 31.86 3.16 5.46
C ASP A 44 31.54 3.88 6.77
N TRP A 45 31.03 3.17 7.78
CA TRP A 45 30.75 3.79 9.08
C TRP A 45 32.05 4.18 9.81
N LYS A 46 33.13 3.41 9.63
CA LYS A 46 34.46 3.75 10.17
C LYS A 46 35.04 5.01 9.53
N ASN A 47 34.84 5.22 8.22
CA ASN A 47 35.22 6.48 7.57
C ASN A 47 34.36 7.64 8.04
N ARG A 48 33.06 7.43 8.25
CA ARG A 48 32.17 8.42 8.87
C ARG A 48 32.67 8.84 10.25
N ALA A 49 33.08 7.89 11.08
CA ALA A 49 33.53 8.14 12.45
C ALA A 49 34.97 8.66 12.54
N PHE A 50 35.91 8.07 11.80
CA PHE A 50 37.35 8.23 12.02
C PHE A 50 38.10 8.80 10.81
N GLY A 51 37.50 8.77 9.61
CA GLY A 51 38.15 9.25 8.39
C GLY A 51 39.34 8.40 7.94
N ILE A 52 39.34 7.08 8.20
CA ILE A 52 40.50 6.17 8.04
C ILE A 52 41.18 6.30 6.66
N VAL A 53 40.39 6.39 5.59
CA VAL A 53 40.89 6.44 4.20
C VAL A 53 40.22 7.57 3.39
N VAL A 54 39.74 8.62 4.06
CA VAL A 54 39.12 9.76 3.38
C VAL A 54 40.20 10.75 2.93
N PRO A 55 40.40 10.97 1.62
CA PRO A 55 41.53 11.77 1.12
C PRO A 55 41.31 13.28 1.23
N ALA A 56 40.05 13.72 1.17
CA ALA A 56 39.67 15.13 1.20
C ALA A 56 38.21 15.30 1.64
N TRP A 57 37.88 16.49 2.11
CA TRP A 57 36.55 16.89 2.55
C TRP A 57 36.01 18.03 1.66
N PRO A 58 34.70 18.09 1.37
CA PRO A 58 33.68 17.11 1.73
C PRO A 58 33.77 15.83 0.90
N ALA A 59 33.30 14.70 1.44
CA ALA A 59 33.46 13.37 0.83
C ALA A 59 32.11 12.69 0.56
N VAL A 60 32.03 11.87 -0.50
CA VAL A 60 30.95 10.88 -0.67
C VAL A 60 31.51 9.51 -0.34
N LEU A 61 30.85 8.81 0.58
CA LEU A 61 31.27 7.48 1.06
C LEU A 61 30.63 6.35 0.23
N GLY A 62 30.87 5.10 0.63
CA GLY A 62 30.34 3.91 -0.02
C GLY A 62 31.34 3.30 -0.99
N VAL A 63 31.73 2.04 -0.75
CA VAL A 63 32.77 1.35 -1.53
C VAL A 63 32.25 0.26 -2.47
N ASP A 64 30.96 -0.02 -2.43
CA ASP A 64 30.31 -1.07 -3.23
C ASP A 64 29.05 -0.52 -3.92
N GLY A 65 28.95 -0.69 -5.23
CA GLY A 65 27.76 -0.32 -6.00
C GLY A 65 27.47 -1.28 -7.15
N ALA A 66 26.20 -1.40 -7.51
CA ALA A 66 25.77 -2.05 -8.75
C ALA A 66 24.67 -1.23 -9.41
N GLY A 67 24.65 -1.20 -10.74
CA GLY A 67 23.75 -0.34 -11.48
C GLY A 67 23.85 -0.48 -12.99
N ILE A 68 23.30 0.50 -13.69
CA ILE A 68 23.25 0.52 -15.15
C ILE A 68 24.21 1.58 -15.66
N VAL A 69 25.08 1.23 -16.62
CA VAL A 69 25.96 2.18 -17.29
C VAL A 69 25.13 3.23 -18.00
N GLU A 70 25.38 4.49 -17.68
CA GLU A 70 24.63 5.64 -18.19
C GLU A 70 25.46 6.48 -19.16
N ALA A 71 26.77 6.56 -18.95
CA ALA A 71 27.72 7.15 -19.88
C ALA A 71 29.08 6.47 -19.75
N VAL A 72 29.86 6.51 -20.83
CA VAL A 72 31.22 5.97 -20.90
C VAL A 72 32.15 7.02 -21.51
N GLY A 73 33.39 7.08 -21.04
CA GLY A 73 34.44 7.89 -21.64
C GLY A 73 34.93 7.33 -22.98
N ASP A 74 35.52 8.19 -23.81
CA ASP A 74 35.91 7.84 -25.19
C ASP A 74 36.96 6.71 -25.30
N ALA A 75 37.77 6.52 -24.25
CA ALA A 75 38.78 5.47 -24.20
C ALA A 75 38.22 4.12 -23.69
N VAL A 76 37.01 4.11 -23.11
CA VAL A 76 36.36 2.88 -22.62
C VAL A 76 35.83 2.06 -23.79
N LYS A 77 36.22 0.77 -23.87
CA LYS A 77 35.79 -0.16 -24.93
C LYS A 77 34.97 -1.34 -24.42
N ASP A 78 35.14 -1.72 -23.16
CA ASP A 78 34.52 -2.92 -22.59
C ASP A 78 33.07 -2.71 -22.09
N PHE A 79 32.64 -1.46 -22.00
CA PHE A 79 31.32 -1.06 -21.52
C PHE A 79 30.62 -0.10 -22.50
N LYS A 80 29.30 -0.17 -22.51
CA LYS A 80 28.39 0.69 -23.25
C LYS A 80 27.20 1.08 -22.39
N VAL A 81 26.53 2.16 -22.76
CA VAL A 81 25.27 2.60 -22.11
C VAL A 81 24.25 1.45 -22.13
N GLY A 82 23.59 1.25 -20.99
CA GLY A 82 22.59 0.20 -20.77
C GLY A 82 23.14 -1.10 -20.19
N ASP A 83 24.45 -1.28 -20.11
CA ASP A 83 25.01 -2.47 -19.47
C ASP A 83 24.73 -2.51 -17.97
N GLU A 84 24.37 -3.69 -17.44
CA GLU A 84 24.29 -3.93 -16.01
C GLU A 84 25.68 -4.26 -15.47
N VAL A 85 26.09 -3.58 -14.40
CA VAL A 85 27.45 -3.66 -13.85
C VAL A 85 27.47 -3.67 -12.32
N LEU A 86 28.54 -4.21 -11.75
CA LEU A 86 28.98 -3.96 -10.36
C LEU A 86 30.32 -3.23 -10.36
N SER A 87 30.60 -2.51 -9.29
CA SER A 87 31.83 -1.73 -9.15
C SER A 87 32.36 -1.75 -7.72
N LEU A 88 33.68 -1.77 -7.60
CA LEU A 88 34.37 -1.24 -6.44
C LEU A 88 34.41 0.29 -6.57
N CYS A 89 33.84 1.01 -5.62
CA CYS A 89 33.76 2.48 -5.63
C CYS A 89 34.95 3.13 -4.90
N GLY A 90 35.19 4.40 -5.22
CA GLY A 90 36.16 5.26 -4.51
C GLY A 90 35.57 5.88 -3.24
N ILE A 91 36.34 6.71 -2.56
CA ILE A 91 35.87 7.54 -1.44
C ILE A 91 36.30 8.97 -1.74
N ALA A 92 35.57 9.60 -2.64
CA ALA A 92 35.78 10.96 -3.13
C ALA A 92 34.46 11.46 -3.71
N ALA A 93 34.31 12.78 -3.88
CA ALA A 93 33.04 13.41 -4.27
C ALA A 93 32.31 12.71 -5.44
N ARG A 94 33.03 12.32 -6.50
CA ARG A 94 32.42 11.70 -7.69
C ARG A 94 32.45 10.17 -7.71
N ALA A 95 33.21 9.55 -6.81
CA ALA A 95 33.56 8.13 -6.88
C ALA A 95 32.93 7.27 -5.77
N GLY A 96 32.38 7.89 -4.71
CA GLY A 96 31.67 7.17 -3.65
C GLY A 96 30.36 6.54 -4.14
N ALA A 97 29.96 5.41 -3.56
CA ALA A 97 28.73 4.72 -3.95
C ALA A 97 27.45 5.42 -3.43
N PHE A 98 27.52 6.23 -2.38
CA PHE A 98 26.35 6.87 -1.76
C PHE A 98 25.87 8.10 -2.55
N GLN A 99 25.54 7.88 -3.82
CA GLN A 99 25.02 8.86 -4.76
C GLN A 99 24.24 8.18 -5.87
N GLU A 100 23.43 8.95 -6.61
CA GLU A 100 22.58 8.39 -7.67
C GLU A 100 23.38 7.96 -8.92
N ILE A 101 24.44 8.69 -9.26
CA ILE A 101 25.33 8.37 -10.38
C ILE A 101 26.77 8.26 -9.88
N ILE A 102 27.32 7.06 -9.95
CA ILE A 102 28.68 6.74 -9.52
C ILE A 102 29.61 6.93 -10.72
N THR A 103 30.67 7.73 -10.59
CA THR A 103 31.71 7.85 -11.62
C THR A 103 32.98 7.14 -11.18
N VAL A 104 33.42 6.13 -11.93
CA VAL A 104 34.58 5.29 -11.57
C VAL A 104 35.41 4.93 -12.80
N PRO A 105 36.73 4.74 -12.64
CA PRO A 105 37.58 4.15 -13.69
C PRO A 105 37.06 2.78 -14.14
N ALA A 106 37.09 2.52 -15.45
CA ALA A 106 36.53 1.30 -16.04
C ALA A 106 37.16 0.00 -15.50
N ASN A 107 38.42 0.03 -15.06
CA ASN A 107 39.10 -1.13 -14.46
C ASN A 107 38.58 -1.54 -13.07
N LEU A 108 37.72 -0.72 -12.44
CA LEU A 108 37.05 -1.05 -11.18
C LEU A 108 35.64 -1.61 -11.38
N VAL A 109 35.22 -1.78 -12.64
CA VAL A 109 33.87 -2.20 -13.04
C VAL A 109 33.92 -3.59 -13.66
N ALA A 110 32.87 -4.38 -13.45
CA ALA A 110 32.62 -5.61 -14.19
C ALA A 110 31.14 -5.74 -14.54
N LYS A 111 30.84 -6.52 -15.58
CA LYS A 111 29.45 -6.85 -15.96
C LYS A 111 28.78 -7.59 -14.83
N LYS A 112 27.54 -7.24 -14.52
CA LYS A 112 26.76 -7.96 -13.54
C LYS A 112 26.52 -9.39 -14.01
N PRO A 113 26.77 -10.40 -13.15
CA PRO A 113 26.23 -11.73 -13.36
C PRO A 113 24.77 -11.71 -13.74
N ALA A 114 24.43 -12.35 -14.86
CA ALA A 114 23.04 -12.43 -15.32
C ALA A 114 22.16 -13.18 -14.31
N SER A 115 22.75 -14.10 -13.54
CA SER A 115 22.10 -14.89 -12.50
C SER A 115 21.83 -14.12 -11.20
N LEU A 116 22.44 -12.95 -11.00
CA LEU A 116 22.31 -12.19 -9.76
C LEU A 116 21.42 -10.96 -9.92
N SER A 117 20.75 -10.60 -8.83
CA SER A 117 20.10 -9.30 -8.67
C SER A 117 21.14 -8.17 -8.49
N PHE A 118 20.72 -6.91 -8.58
CA PHE A 118 21.61 -5.77 -8.30
C PHE A 118 22.09 -5.74 -6.84
N GLU A 119 21.24 -6.16 -5.91
CA GLU A 119 21.52 -6.24 -4.49
C GLU A 119 22.60 -7.28 -4.19
N GLU A 120 22.45 -8.46 -4.80
CA GLU A 120 23.43 -9.54 -4.71
C GLU A 120 24.75 -9.13 -5.35
N ALA A 121 24.73 -8.50 -6.52
CA ALA A 121 25.92 -8.02 -7.20
C ALA A 121 26.66 -6.92 -6.44
N ALA A 122 25.94 -5.96 -5.86
CA ALA A 122 26.53 -4.89 -5.05
C ALA A 122 27.22 -5.44 -3.79
N SER A 123 26.86 -6.62 -3.30
CA SER A 123 27.44 -7.19 -2.08
C SER A 123 28.87 -7.72 -2.24
N LEU A 124 29.31 -7.94 -3.49
CA LEU A 124 30.49 -8.73 -3.83
C LEU A 124 31.85 -7.98 -3.85
N PRO A 125 31.98 -6.77 -4.45
CA PRO A 125 33.27 -6.22 -4.87
C PRO A 125 34.31 -6.13 -3.75
N ILE A 126 34.04 -5.37 -2.69
CA ILE A 126 35.01 -5.19 -1.60
C ILE A 126 35.24 -6.48 -0.81
N CYS A 127 34.21 -7.32 -0.66
CA CYS A 127 34.33 -8.58 0.08
C CYS A 127 35.26 -9.55 -0.64
N TYR A 128 35.07 -9.71 -1.95
CA TYR A 128 35.95 -10.53 -2.78
C TYR A 128 37.37 -9.97 -2.84
N LEU A 129 37.54 -8.68 -3.14
CA LEU A 129 38.88 -8.10 -3.28
C LEU A 129 39.66 -8.13 -1.96
N THR A 130 38.99 -7.89 -0.83
CA THR A 130 39.64 -7.95 0.49
C THR A 130 39.96 -9.40 0.89
N ALA A 131 39.08 -10.35 0.56
CA ALA A 131 39.36 -11.77 0.75
C ALA A 131 40.56 -12.21 -0.09
N ALA A 132 40.60 -11.84 -1.36
CA ALA A 132 41.69 -12.13 -2.29
C ALA A 132 43.02 -11.52 -1.82
N ALA A 133 43.01 -10.26 -1.37
CA ALA A 133 44.20 -9.62 -0.78
C ALA A 133 44.68 -10.36 0.47
N SER A 134 43.76 -10.80 1.33
CA SER A 134 44.10 -11.53 2.56
C SER A 134 44.72 -12.90 2.25
N VAL A 135 44.13 -13.65 1.32
CA VAL A 135 44.67 -14.93 0.84
C VAL A 135 46.07 -14.75 0.24
N SER A 136 46.24 -13.77 -0.65
CA SER A 136 47.56 -13.43 -1.21
C SER A 136 48.55 -12.96 -0.14
N GLY A 137 48.06 -12.27 0.89
CA GLY A 137 48.86 -11.83 2.04
C GLY A 137 49.52 -13.01 2.75
N LEU A 138 48.87 -14.17 2.82
CA LEU A 138 49.46 -15.39 3.36
C LEU A 138 50.47 -16.09 2.42
N GLY A 139 50.71 -15.53 1.23
CA GLY A 139 51.51 -16.18 0.19
C GLY A 139 50.77 -17.33 -0.50
N VAL A 140 49.44 -17.37 -0.41
CA VAL A 140 48.62 -18.33 -1.16
C VAL A 140 48.24 -17.70 -2.51
N PRO A 141 48.51 -18.36 -3.65
CA PRO A 141 48.21 -17.82 -4.96
C PRO A 141 46.70 -17.75 -5.21
N LEU A 142 46.27 -16.70 -5.91
CA LEU A 142 44.91 -16.60 -6.43
C LEU A 142 44.85 -17.35 -7.76
N THR A 143 44.64 -18.68 -7.72
CA THR A 143 44.80 -19.58 -8.88
C THR A 143 43.90 -19.24 -10.08
N HIS A 144 42.80 -18.52 -9.85
CA HIS A 144 41.92 -18.00 -10.91
C HIS A 144 42.46 -16.74 -11.61
N LEU A 145 43.48 -16.08 -11.06
CA LEU A 145 44.20 -14.93 -11.65
C LEU A 145 45.63 -15.29 -12.06
N ASP A 146 46.32 -16.11 -11.27
CA ASP A 146 47.64 -16.65 -11.57
C ASP A 146 47.68 -18.17 -11.36
N PRO A 147 47.41 -18.97 -12.41
CA PRO A 147 47.38 -20.42 -12.31
C PRO A 147 48.76 -21.07 -12.08
N THR A 148 49.85 -20.30 -12.16
CA THR A 148 51.23 -20.80 -12.02
C THR A 148 51.78 -20.76 -10.60
N GLY A 149 51.08 -20.08 -9.69
CA GLY A 149 51.50 -20.00 -8.30
C GLY A 149 51.23 -21.31 -7.54
N SER A 150 52.05 -21.59 -6.52
CA SER A 150 51.83 -22.69 -5.58
C SER A 150 52.11 -22.23 -4.14
N SER A 151 51.54 -22.93 -3.16
CA SER A 151 51.79 -22.69 -1.74
C SER A 151 51.83 -24.03 -1.01
N SER A 152 52.67 -24.12 0.03
CA SER A 152 52.86 -25.32 0.84
C SER A 152 52.07 -25.30 2.15
N LEU A 153 51.22 -24.30 2.38
CA LEU A 153 50.40 -24.22 3.60
C LEU A 153 49.40 -25.37 3.64
N LYS A 154 49.37 -26.09 4.76
CA LYS A 154 48.54 -27.29 4.97
C LYS A 154 47.30 -26.99 5.82
N SER A 155 47.37 -25.96 6.67
CA SER A 155 46.30 -25.62 7.60
C SER A 155 46.18 -24.12 7.82
N ILE A 156 44.95 -23.60 7.72
CA ILE A 156 44.67 -22.17 7.80
C ILE A 156 43.45 -21.95 8.70
N LEU A 157 43.56 -21.01 9.64
CA LEU A 157 42.43 -20.54 10.44
C LEU A 157 41.87 -19.23 9.86
N VAL A 158 40.61 -19.22 9.48
CA VAL A 158 39.86 -18.01 9.13
C VAL A 158 39.11 -17.50 10.36
N VAL A 159 39.53 -16.36 10.89
CA VAL A 159 38.85 -15.73 12.03
C VAL A 159 37.74 -14.82 11.52
N GLY A 160 36.51 -15.02 12.03
CA GLY A 160 35.34 -14.28 11.56
C GLY A 160 34.76 -14.81 10.25
N GLY A 161 34.64 -16.15 10.12
CA GLY A 161 34.22 -16.81 8.88
C GLY A 161 32.86 -16.37 8.34
N SER A 162 31.92 -16.02 9.21
CA SER A 162 30.58 -15.54 8.79
C SER A 162 30.56 -14.10 8.29
N SER A 163 31.69 -13.40 8.24
CA SER A 163 31.81 -12.09 7.59
C SER A 163 31.86 -12.24 6.07
N GLY A 164 31.52 -11.19 5.32
CA GLY A 164 31.63 -11.21 3.85
C GLY A 164 33.05 -11.49 3.35
N VAL A 165 34.07 -10.99 4.05
CA VAL A 165 35.49 -11.24 3.76
C VAL A 165 35.88 -12.68 4.14
N GLY A 166 35.53 -13.13 5.34
CA GLY A 166 35.87 -14.48 5.81
C GLY A 166 35.24 -15.58 4.95
N ALA A 167 33.94 -15.47 4.65
CA ALA A 167 33.23 -16.42 3.79
C ALA A 167 33.75 -16.39 2.34
N GLY A 168 34.17 -15.22 1.84
CA GLY A 168 34.86 -15.12 0.55
C GLY A 168 36.23 -15.80 0.58
N ALA A 169 37.01 -15.58 1.65
CA ALA A 169 38.34 -16.16 1.80
C ALA A 169 38.30 -17.69 1.89
N ILE A 170 37.33 -18.27 2.60
CA ILE A 170 37.15 -19.74 2.67
C ILE A 170 37.01 -20.35 1.27
N GLN A 171 36.21 -19.72 0.40
CA GLN A 171 36.02 -20.20 -0.98
C GLN A 171 37.31 -20.12 -1.80
N LEU A 172 38.00 -18.97 -1.74
CA LEU A 172 39.26 -18.76 -2.46
C LEU A 172 40.37 -19.71 -1.96
N LEU A 173 40.45 -19.92 -0.65
CA LEU A 173 41.37 -20.89 -0.05
C LEU A 173 41.06 -22.31 -0.48
N ARG A 174 39.78 -22.71 -0.49
CA ARG A 174 39.40 -24.06 -0.94
C ARG A 174 39.73 -24.26 -2.42
N MET A 175 39.57 -23.24 -3.26
CA MET A 175 39.96 -23.28 -4.67
C MET A 175 41.48 -23.38 -4.85
N ALA A 176 42.26 -22.60 -4.10
CA ALA A 176 43.71 -22.57 -4.22
C ALA A 176 44.40 -23.78 -3.57
N LEU A 177 43.83 -24.30 -2.49
CA LEU A 177 44.37 -25.38 -1.66
C LEU A 177 43.30 -26.46 -1.41
N PRO A 178 42.97 -27.29 -2.42
CA PRO A 178 41.86 -28.25 -2.33
C PRO A 178 41.99 -29.25 -1.18
N SER A 179 43.21 -29.58 -0.76
CA SER A 179 43.50 -30.55 0.31
C SER A 179 43.83 -29.91 1.67
N ALA A 180 43.90 -28.58 1.78
CA ALA A 180 44.22 -27.94 3.04
C ALA A 180 43.08 -28.07 4.06
N THR A 181 43.48 -28.12 5.34
CA THR A 181 42.57 -28.02 6.48
C THR A 181 42.21 -26.55 6.69
N ILE A 182 40.98 -26.16 6.35
CA ILE A 182 40.48 -24.79 6.51
C ILE A 182 39.58 -24.75 7.74
N LEU A 183 40.09 -24.23 8.85
CA LEU A 183 39.34 -24.05 10.08
C LEU A 183 38.75 -22.64 10.11
N THR A 184 37.62 -22.45 10.79
CA THR A 184 37.05 -21.11 10.94
C THR A 184 36.37 -20.92 12.29
N THR A 185 36.38 -19.68 12.80
CA THR A 185 35.60 -19.29 13.98
C THR A 185 34.43 -18.38 13.59
N SER A 186 33.23 -18.69 14.08
CA SER A 186 32.01 -17.88 13.91
C SER A 186 30.91 -18.34 14.87
N SER A 187 29.80 -17.61 14.95
CA SER A 187 28.61 -18.10 15.67
C SER A 187 28.06 -19.40 15.05
N PRO A 188 27.47 -20.32 15.84
CA PRO A 188 27.11 -21.67 15.39
C PRO A 188 26.07 -21.70 14.28
N GLN A 189 25.13 -20.75 14.31
CA GLN A 189 24.07 -20.59 13.31
C GLN A 189 24.58 -20.41 11.86
N HIS A 190 25.86 -20.11 11.67
CA HIS A 190 26.46 -19.93 10.34
C HIS A 190 27.30 -21.12 9.86
N HIS A 191 27.55 -22.11 10.73
CA HIS A 191 28.51 -23.19 10.46
C HIS A 191 28.13 -24.02 9.24
N GLU A 192 26.86 -24.39 9.08
CA GLU A 192 26.38 -25.15 7.93
C GLU A 192 26.74 -24.47 6.60
N ARG A 193 26.52 -23.15 6.51
CA ARG A 193 26.87 -22.36 5.33
C ARG A 193 28.37 -22.37 5.10
N LEU A 194 29.18 -22.16 6.14
CA LEU A 194 30.64 -22.07 6.01
C LEU A 194 31.26 -23.41 5.58
N LEU A 195 30.72 -24.53 6.06
CA LEU A 195 31.07 -25.87 5.58
C LEU A 195 30.74 -26.01 4.09
N ALA A 196 29.54 -25.59 3.67
CA ALA A 196 29.12 -25.61 2.28
C ALA A 196 29.94 -24.67 1.35
N LEU A 197 30.59 -23.65 1.92
CA LEU A 197 31.49 -22.75 1.20
C LEU A 197 32.94 -23.25 1.15
N GLY A 198 33.27 -24.33 1.87
CA GLY A 198 34.57 -24.99 1.76
C GLY A 198 35.39 -25.06 3.06
N ALA A 199 34.85 -24.62 4.20
CA ALA A 199 35.50 -24.84 5.48
C ALA A 199 35.55 -26.35 5.80
N THR A 200 36.66 -26.82 6.35
CA THR A 200 36.81 -28.19 6.84
C THR A 200 36.07 -28.38 8.17
N ARG A 201 36.18 -27.40 9.08
CA ARG A 201 35.51 -27.42 10.38
C ARG A 201 35.29 -26.01 10.90
N CYS A 202 34.17 -25.81 11.59
CA CYS A 202 33.81 -24.56 12.23
C CYS A 202 33.87 -24.70 13.76
N PHE A 203 34.26 -23.62 14.44
CA PHE A 203 34.27 -23.49 15.88
C PHE A 203 33.42 -22.28 16.30
N ASP A 204 32.87 -22.33 17.51
CA ASP A 204 32.29 -21.13 18.12
C ASP A 204 33.38 -20.06 18.28
N ARG A 205 32.96 -18.80 18.22
CA ARG A 205 33.83 -17.65 18.45
C ARG A 205 34.53 -17.65 19.82
N SER A 206 33.95 -18.28 20.84
CA SER A 206 34.60 -18.45 22.16
C SER A 206 35.86 -19.33 22.11
N ALA A 207 36.02 -20.17 21.08
CA ALA A 207 37.26 -20.94 20.88
C ALA A 207 38.48 -20.06 20.56
N GLN A 208 38.29 -18.75 20.41
CA GLN A 208 39.39 -17.81 20.28
C GLN A 208 40.09 -17.53 21.62
N GLU A 209 39.41 -17.77 22.75
CA GLU A 209 39.95 -17.60 24.10
C GLU A 209 40.84 -18.79 24.49
N ASP A 210 40.48 -20.00 24.06
CA ASP A 210 41.29 -21.22 24.16
C ASP A 210 41.37 -21.94 22.81
N SER A 211 42.53 -21.85 22.17
CA SER A 211 42.79 -22.43 20.85
C SER A 211 43.11 -23.94 20.88
N SER A 212 43.05 -24.61 22.03
CA SER A 212 43.34 -26.05 22.19
C SER A 212 42.55 -26.91 21.20
N ALA A 213 41.24 -26.68 21.09
CA ALA A 213 40.36 -27.40 20.16
C ALA A 213 40.66 -27.10 18.68
N ILE A 214 41.09 -25.88 18.38
CA ILE A 214 41.49 -25.47 17.02
C ILE A 214 42.77 -26.21 16.63
N ARG A 215 43.77 -26.24 17.53
CA ARG A 215 45.03 -26.97 17.31
C ARG A 215 44.79 -28.46 17.11
N ALA A 216 43.98 -29.08 17.97
CA ALA A 216 43.66 -30.50 17.89
C ALA A 216 42.97 -30.91 16.58
N ALA A 217 42.33 -29.97 15.87
CA ALA A 217 41.70 -30.22 14.57
C ALA A 217 42.64 -30.04 13.37
N THR A 218 43.90 -29.69 13.59
CA THR A 218 44.94 -29.63 12.55
C THR A 218 45.66 -30.98 12.41
N PRO A 219 46.33 -31.25 11.27
CA PRO A 219 47.17 -32.44 11.13
C PRO A 219 48.16 -32.57 12.30
N ASP A 220 48.20 -33.75 12.91
CA ASP A 220 49.05 -34.10 14.06
C ASP A 220 48.85 -33.22 15.32
N GLY A 221 47.78 -32.42 15.38
CA GLY A 221 47.53 -31.50 16.49
C GLY A 221 48.53 -30.33 16.58
N ALA A 222 49.30 -30.07 15.52
CA ALA A 222 50.46 -29.17 15.56
C ALA A 222 50.08 -27.69 15.71
N GLY A 223 48.89 -27.29 15.28
CA GLY A 223 48.47 -25.90 15.12
C GLY A 223 48.43 -25.50 13.65
N VAL A 224 47.82 -24.34 13.36
CA VAL A 224 47.66 -23.85 11.97
C VAL A 224 48.93 -23.20 11.44
N ASP A 225 49.20 -23.33 10.14
CA ASP A 225 50.36 -22.68 9.51
C ASP A 225 50.16 -21.16 9.38
N ALA A 226 48.91 -20.73 9.24
CA ALA A 226 48.54 -19.34 9.06
C ALA A 226 47.17 -18.97 9.64
N ILE A 227 46.99 -17.69 9.97
CA ILE A 227 45.72 -17.09 10.38
C ILE A 227 45.31 -16.00 9.37
N LEU A 228 44.09 -16.08 8.86
CA LEU A 228 43.44 -15.00 8.11
C LEU A 228 42.42 -14.34 9.03
N ASP A 229 42.70 -13.12 9.47
CA ASP A 229 41.81 -12.37 10.36
C ASP A 229 40.92 -11.41 9.57
N ALA A 230 39.69 -11.84 9.27
CA ALA A 230 38.75 -11.07 8.48
C ALA A 230 38.04 -9.95 9.26
N VAL A 231 38.18 -9.89 10.59
CA VAL A 231 37.38 -9.03 11.48
C VAL A 231 38.20 -8.21 12.48
N ALA A 232 39.54 -8.25 12.40
CA ALA A 232 40.46 -7.62 13.36
C ALA A 232 40.42 -8.22 14.78
N ALA A 233 39.97 -9.47 14.92
CA ALA A 233 39.84 -10.11 16.23
C ALA A 233 41.21 -10.30 16.92
N THR A 234 42.29 -10.50 16.17
CA THR A 234 43.66 -10.65 16.70
C THR A 234 44.14 -9.43 17.49
N ALA A 235 43.62 -8.23 17.18
CA ALA A 235 43.95 -7.01 17.92
C ALA A 235 43.26 -6.97 19.29
N ALA A 236 42.07 -7.53 19.41
CA ALA A 236 41.28 -7.54 20.65
C ALA A 236 41.47 -8.83 21.47
N GLN A 237 41.88 -9.93 20.85
CA GLN A 237 42.06 -11.25 21.46
C GLN A 237 43.41 -11.87 21.05
N PRO A 238 44.53 -11.45 21.67
CA PRO A 238 45.86 -11.98 21.33
C PRO A 238 46.02 -13.49 21.60
N SER A 239 45.17 -14.10 22.43
CA SER A 239 45.17 -15.55 22.71
C SER A 239 45.09 -16.40 21.45
N ILE A 240 44.45 -15.90 20.39
CA ILE A 240 44.26 -16.61 19.12
C ILE A 240 45.59 -16.95 18.42
N PHE A 241 46.67 -16.21 18.68
CA PHE A 241 47.99 -16.52 18.12
C PHE A 241 48.52 -17.88 18.61
N SER A 242 48.03 -18.38 19.76
CA SER A 242 48.37 -19.71 20.26
C SER A 242 47.87 -20.85 19.37
N ALA A 243 46.94 -20.57 18.45
CA ALA A 243 46.50 -21.53 17.43
C ALA A 243 47.60 -21.83 16.40
N LEU A 244 48.59 -20.94 16.21
CA LEU A 244 49.67 -21.11 15.24
C LEU A 244 50.57 -22.29 15.62
N ASN A 245 51.04 -23.01 14.61
CA ASN A 245 52.08 -24.02 14.77
C ASN A 245 53.39 -23.36 15.21
N PRO A 246 53.95 -23.69 16.40
CA PRO A 246 55.20 -23.11 16.88
C PRO A 246 56.42 -23.39 16.00
N ALA A 247 56.39 -24.49 15.22
CA ALA A 247 57.43 -24.86 14.25
C ALA A 247 57.07 -24.46 12.80
N GLY A 248 55.89 -23.86 12.59
CA GLY A 248 55.38 -23.49 11.28
C GLY A 248 55.75 -22.06 10.84
N PRO A 249 55.21 -21.61 9.69
CA PRO A 249 55.50 -20.30 9.11
C PRO A 249 55.03 -19.09 9.93
N LYS A 250 54.05 -19.25 10.82
CA LYS A 250 53.49 -18.21 11.71
C LYS A 250 53.05 -16.94 10.96
N LEU A 251 52.29 -17.13 9.89
CA LEU A 251 51.82 -16.04 9.03
C LEU A 251 50.43 -15.58 9.45
N VAL A 252 50.21 -14.26 9.48
CA VAL A 252 48.90 -13.67 9.73
C VAL A 252 48.62 -12.60 8.70
N SER A 253 47.44 -12.63 8.07
CA SER A 253 46.96 -11.55 7.20
C SER A 253 45.74 -10.90 7.81
N HIS A 254 45.66 -9.57 7.75
CA HIS A 254 44.55 -8.81 8.31
C HIS A 254 44.19 -7.58 7.44
N PRO A 255 42.90 -7.35 7.09
CA PRO A 255 42.49 -6.13 6.39
C PRO A 255 42.69 -4.86 7.22
N VAL A 256 43.33 -3.84 6.67
CA VAL A 256 43.52 -2.56 7.37
C VAL A 256 42.17 -1.90 7.65
N THR A 257 41.78 -1.86 8.94
CA THR A 257 40.52 -1.22 9.37
C THR A 257 40.67 -0.30 10.58
N GLY A 258 41.90 0.14 10.87
CA GLY A 258 42.24 1.11 11.93
C GLY A 258 42.58 0.50 13.29
N GLN A 259 42.59 -0.82 13.43
CA GLN A 259 43.01 -1.54 14.64
C GLN A 259 44.06 -2.59 14.25
N ASP A 260 45.33 -2.24 14.37
CA ASP A 260 46.42 -3.13 14.00
C ASP A 260 46.81 -4.03 15.18
N PRO A 261 46.86 -5.36 15.00
CA PRO A 261 47.30 -6.27 16.04
C PRO A 261 48.80 -6.09 16.32
N GLN A 262 49.18 -6.22 17.59
CA GLN A 262 50.58 -6.30 17.97
C GLN A 262 51.10 -7.71 17.71
N ALA A 263 52.17 -7.82 16.93
CA ALA A 263 52.78 -9.11 16.58
C ALA A 263 53.49 -9.73 17.79
N PRO A 264 53.13 -10.96 18.20
CA PRO A 264 53.95 -11.73 19.12
C PRO A 264 55.31 -12.07 18.49
N GLU A 265 56.30 -12.42 19.34
CA GLU A 265 57.64 -12.77 18.87
C GLU A 265 57.59 -13.91 17.83
N GLY A 266 58.21 -13.68 16.68
CA GLY A 266 58.28 -14.64 15.58
C GLY A 266 57.01 -14.78 14.72
N VAL A 267 55.95 -14.00 14.96
CA VAL A 267 54.74 -13.97 14.13
C VAL A 267 54.84 -12.87 13.08
N GLN A 268 54.60 -13.20 11.81
CA GLN A 268 54.61 -12.23 10.71
C GLN A 268 53.18 -11.76 10.41
N ILE A 269 52.87 -10.51 10.77
CA ILE A 269 51.58 -9.89 10.46
C ILE A 269 51.69 -9.07 9.17
N ARG A 270 50.80 -9.33 8.22
CA ARG A 270 50.71 -8.65 6.93
C ARG A 270 49.38 -7.89 6.82
N PRO A 271 49.41 -6.55 6.97
CA PRO A 271 48.24 -5.74 6.71
C PRO A 271 47.92 -5.72 5.22
N VAL A 272 46.64 -5.87 4.86
CA VAL A 272 46.20 -5.92 3.46
C VAL A 272 45.09 -4.92 3.17
N MET A 273 45.00 -4.49 1.91
CA MET A 273 43.88 -3.69 1.40
C MET A 273 43.41 -4.31 0.09
N GLY A 274 42.08 -4.41 -0.11
CA GLY A 274 41.52 -5.05 -1.31
C GLY A 274 42.05 -4.49 -2.64
N ARG A 275 42.38 -3.19 -2.69
CA ARG A 275 42.96 -2.55 -3.89
C ARG A 275 44.35 -3.08 -4.27
N GLN A 276 45.10 -3.70 -3.35
CA GLN A 276 46.40 -4.29 -3.64
C GLN A 276 46.31 -5.44 -4.66
N VAL A 277 45.14 -6.10 -4.77
CA VAL A 277 44.94 -7.18 -5.75
C VAL A 277 45.19 -6.70 -7.17
N PHE A 278 44.83 -5.46 -7.51
CA PHE A 278 45.02 -4.94 -8.87
C PHE A 278 46.50 -4.81 -9.28
N ALA A 279 47.41 -4.69 -8.31
CA ALA A 279 48.85 -4.67 -8.55
C ALA A 279 49.49 -6.08 -8.64
N SER A 280 48.73 -7.13 -8.31
CA SER A 280 49.21 -8.51 -8.41
C SER A 280 49.19 -9.03 -9.84
N LYS A 281 49.91 -10.12 -10.10
CA LYS A 281 49.92 -10.78 -11.41
C LYS A 281 48.51 -11.28 -11.75
N GLY A 282 48.00 -10.87 -12.92
CA GLY A 282 46.60 -11.12 -13.32
C GLY A 282 45.56 -10.23 -12.62
N GLY A 283 45.97 -9.37 -11.68
CA GLY A 283 45.11 -8.53 -10.86
C GLY A 283 44.25 -7.52 -11.63
N HIS A 284 44.68 -7.09 -12.81
CA HIS A 284 43.89 -6.22 -13.69
C HIS A 284 42.54 -6.84 -14.11
N ALA A 285 42.44 -8.18 -14.10
CA ALA A 285 41.23 -8.93 -14.40
C ALA A 285 40.43 -9.32 -13.15
N ALA A 286 40.79 -8.83 -11.95
CA ALA A 286 40.18 -9.29 -10.70
C ALA A 286 38.64 -9.16 -10.66
N MET A 287 38.11 -8.04 -11.17
CA MET A 287 36.67 -7.77 -11.21
C MET A 287 35.93 -8.67 -12.21
N SER A 288 36.48 -8.86 -13.42
CA SER A 288 35.87 -9.75 -14.43
C SER A 288 36.03 -11.23 -14.06
N ALA A 289 37.10 -11.60 -13.38
CA ALA A 289 37.29 -12.95 -12.87
C ALA A 289 36.30 -13.27 -11.74
N LEU A 290 36.00 -12.33 -10.85
CA LEU A 290 34.95 -12.49 -9.84
C LEU A 290 33.62 -12.87 -10.48
N THR A 291 33.19 -12.13 -11.50
CA THR A 291 31.92 -12.39 -12.17
C THR A 291 31.98 -13.73 -12.91
N GLY A 292 33.07 -14.02 -13.63
CA GLY A 292 33.25 -15.35 -14.23
C GLY A 292 33.18 -16.52 -13.23
N LEU A 293 33.67 -16.34 -12.01
CA LEU A 293 33.57 -17.36 -10.95
C LEU A 293 32.14 -17.52 -10.43
N VAL A 294 31.38 -16.43 -10.32
CA VAL A 294 29.97 -16.47 -9.91
C VAL A 294 29.13 -17.19 -10.98
N GLU A 295 29.35 -16.87 -12.25
CA GLU A 295 28.56 -17.41 -13.36
C GLU A 295 28.82 -18.90 -13.54
N SER A 296 30.06 -19.34 -13.29
CA SER A 296 30.42 -20.76 -13.29
C SER A 296 30.05 -21.50 -12.01
N GLY A 297 29.48 -20.80 -11.01
CA GLY A 297 29.10 -21.37 -9.71
C GLY A 297 30.27 -21.74 -8.80
N LYS A 298 31.50 -21.39 -9.17
CA LYS A 298 32.73 -21.64 -8.38
C LYS A 298 32.87 -20.68 -7.20
N TYR A 299 32.24 -19.51 -7.27
CA TYR A 299 32.14 -18.57 -6.17
C TYR A 299 30.68 -18.22 -5.92
N LYS A 300 30.20 -18.49 -4.70
CA LYS A 300 28.84 -18.20 -4.26
C LYS A 300 28.84 -16.92 -3.43
N LEU A 301 27.66 -16.30 -3.29
CA LEU A 301 27.47 -15.17 -2.39
C LEU A 301 28.06 -15.50 -1.00
N PRO A 302 28.95 -14.68 -0.42
CA PRO A 302 29.56 -14.98 0.86
C PRO A 302 28.54 -15.04 2.02
N THR A 303 27.60 -14.10 2.04
CA THR A 303 26.62 -13.91 3.11
C THR A 303 25.21 -13.79 2.56
N LYS A 304 24.20 -13.85 3.45
CA LYS A 304 22.83 -13.49 3.06
C LYS A 304 22.77 -11.99 2.74
N ILE A 305 21.84 -11.60 1.87
CA ILE A 305 21.60 -10.20 1.53
C ILE A 305 20.35 -9.72 2.26
N GLU A 306 20.42 -8.54 2.86
CA GLU A 306 19.29 -7.89 3.49
C GLU A 306 19.18 -6.45 3.01
N VAL A 307 18.02 -6.11 2.45
CA VAL A 307 17.73 -4.75 1.99
C VAL A 307 17.22 -3.92 3.17
N VAL A 308 18.01 -2.95 3.63
CA VAL A 308 17.72 -2.15 4.83
C VAL A 308 17.00 -0.84 4.57
N GLY A 309 16.78 -0.50 3.31
CA GLY A 309 15.98 0.65 2.94
C GLY A 309 16.27 1.13 1.53
N LYS A 310 15.78 2.33 1.19
CA LYS A 310 15.78 2.85 -0.17
C LYS A 310 16.26 4.29 -0.23
N GLY A 311 16.93 4.62 -1.34
CA GLY A 311 17.47 5.97 -1.55
C GLY A 311 18.55 6.33 -0.54
N LEU A 312 19.04 7.57 -0.63
CA LEU A 312 20.17 8.03 0.17
C LEU A 312 19.84 8.08 1.67
N ASP A 313 18.60 8.37 2.04
CA ASP A 313 18.18 8.51 3.45
C ASP A 313 18.28 7.20 4.24
N ALA A 314 18.19 6.06 3.58
CA ALA A 314 18.32 4.75 4.23
C ALA A 314 19.77 4.38 4.59
N ILE A 315 20.75 5.08 4.03
CA ILE A 315 22.17 4.77 4.22
C ILE A 315 22.58 5.08 5.67
N SER A 316 22.24 6.26 6.20
CA SER A 316 22.63 6.65 7.56
C SER A 316 22.10 5.69 8.64
N PRO A 317 20.80 5.32 8.67
CA PRO A 317 20.28 4.31 9.59
C PRO A 317 20.91 2.93 9.38
N GLY A 318 21.15 2.54 8.13
CA GLY A 318 21.82 1.28 7.80
C GLY A 318 23.26 1.22 8.32
N LEU A 319 24.01 2.33 8.25
CA LEU A 319 25.35 2.44 8.83
C LEU A 319 25.31 2.38 10.35
N ASP A 320 24.33 2.99 10.99
CA ASP A 320 24.15 2.94 12.45
C ASP A 320 23.86 1.51 12.93
N ARG A 321 23.03 0.77 12.17
CA ARG A 321 22.78 -0.64 12.42
C ARG A 321 24.04 -1.48 12.22
N LEU A 322 24.79 -1.23 11.15
CA LEU A 322 26.04 -1.94 10.89
C LEU A 322 27.08 -1.70 12.00
N MET A 323 27.15 -0.48 12.52
CA MET A 323 28.01 -0.10 13.65
C MET A 323 27.65 -0.84 14.94
N LYS A 324 26.36 -1.09 15.19
CA LYS A 324 25.88 -1.88 16.34
C LYS A 324 26.12 -3.39 16.20
N GLY A 325 26.50 -3.85 15.00
CA GLY A 325 26.83 -5.24 14.71
C GLY A 325 25.75 -5.95 13.90
N VAL A 326 26.19 -6.72 12.89
CA VAL A 326 25.36 -7.54 12.00
C VAL A 326 26.01 -8.91 11.85
N SER A 327 25.20 -9.98 11.81
CA SER A 327 25.68 -11.36 11.86
C SER A 327 25.32 -12.13 10.60
N GLY A 328 26.32 -12.51 9.78
CA GLY A 328 26.14 -13.37 8.61
C GLY A 328 25.36 -12.77 7.43
N THR A 329 25.19 -11.45 7.43
CA THR A 329 24.35 -10.74 6.48
C THR A 329 25.05 -9.49 5.97
N LYS A 330 24.92 -9.21 4.67
CA LYS A 330 25.31 -7.95 4.04
C LYS A 330 24.08 -7.04 3.95
N LEU A 331 24.20 -5.83 4.49
CA LEU A 331 23.18 -4.81 4.37
C LEU A 331 23.31 -4.09 3.03
N VAL A 332 22.20 -3.93 2.32
CA VAL A 332 22.13 -3.28 1.02
C VAL A 332 21.04 -2.22 1.04
N VAL A 333 21.29 -1.09 0.40
CA VAL A 333 20.30 -0.05 0.13
C VAL A 333 20.00 -0.06 -1.36
N ILE A 334 18.72 -0.02 -1.72
CA ILE A 334 18.29 -0.08 -3.12
C ILE A 334 17.81 1.28 -3.64
N TYR A 335 18.18 1.55 -4.89
CA TYR A 335 17.75 2.70 -5.68
C TYR A 335 16.78 2.15 -6.74
N GLY A 336 15.51 1.96 -6.36
CA GLY A 336 14.63 1.11 -7.19
C GLY A 336 13.13 1.12 -6.89
N LEU A 337 12.59 2.13 -6.20
CA LEU A 337 11.15 2.41 -6.37
C LEU A 337 10.92 3.02 -7.76
N GLY A 338 9.91 2.52 -8.47
CA GLY A 338 9.54 3.00 -9.81
C GLY A 338 10.24 2.31 -10.99
N VAL A 339 10.82 1.13 -10.82
CA VAL A 339 11.34 0.33 -11.96
C VAL A 339 10.27 0.07 -13.02
N ASN A 340 9.03 -0.20 -12.61
CA ASN A 340 7.90 -0.35 -13.55
C ASN A 340 7.66 0.95 -14.35
N GLU A 341 7.71 2.11 -13.69
CA GLU A 341 7.61 3.41 -14.38
C GLU A 341 8.76 3.57 -15.36
N LYS A 342 9.99 3.20 -14.98
CA LYS A 342 11.14 3.26 -15.88
C LYS A 342 10.99 2.34 -17.09
N ILE A 343 10.57 1.08 -16.89
CA ILE A 343 10.35 0.13 -17.98
C ILE A 343 9.29 0.66 -18.95
N LEU A 344 8.17 1.18 -18.42
CA LEU A 344 7.11 1.77 -19.23
C LEU A 344 7.61 3.02 -19.95
N GLY A 345 8.28 3.93 -19.26
CA GLY A 345 8.84 5.15 -19.84
C GLY A 345 9.84 4.86 -20.96
N ASP A 346 10.78 3.95 -20.71
CA ASP A 346 11.77 3.51 -21.70
C ASP A 346 11.09 2.93 -22.95
N PHE A 347 10.09 2.06 -22.78
CA PHE A 347 9.31 1.49 -23.88
C PHE A 347 8.57 2.60 -24.66
N ILE A 348 7.83 3.46 -23.96
CA ILE A 348 7.00 4.51 -24.58
C ILE A 348 7.86 5.50 -25.38
N ARG A 349 9.02 5.90 -24.84
CA ARG A 349 9.95 6.79 -25.54
C ARG A 349 10.64 6.09 -26.71
N LYS A 350 11.10 4.85 -26.53
CA LYS A 350 11.73 4.05 -27.59
C LYS A 350 10.83 3.87 -28.80
N HIS A 351 9.53 3.67 -28.57
CA HIS A 351 8.55 3.42 -29.63
C HIS A 351 7.77 4.68 -30.06
N ASN A 352 8.00 5.81 -29.41
CA ASN A 352 7.31 7.09 -29.65
C ASN A 352 5.78 6.95 -29.69
N VAL A 353 5.21 6.39 -28.62
CA VAL A 353 3.76 6.08 -28.51
C VAL A 353 3.07 6.83 -27.37
N ARG A 354 3.67 7.91 -26.85
CA ARG A 354 3.16 8.63 -25.67
C ARG A 354 1.76 9.19 -25.89
N ASP A 355 1.48 9.68 -27.09
CA ASP A 355 0.21 10.24 -27.53
C ASP A 355 -0.91 9.19 -27.68
N LYS A 356 -0.55 7.90 -27.75
CA LYS A 356 -1.48 6.77 -27.91
C LYS A 356 -1.85 6.10 -26.59
N ILE A 357 -1.26 6.53 -25.49
CA ILE A 357 -1.37 5.85 -24.19
C ILE A 357 -1.88 6.84 -23.15
N PHE A 358 -2.87 6.40 -22.36
CA PHE A 358 -3.23 7.04 -21.11
C PHE A 358 -2.44 6.39 -19.98
N LEU A 359 -1.55 7.15 -19.33
CA LEU A 359 -0.70 6.62 -18.28
C LEU A 359 -1.10 7.15 -16.90
N ALA A 360 -1.39 6.23 -15.98
CA ALA A 360 -1.63 6.56 -14.57
C ALA A 360 -0.49 6.07 -13.66
N SER A 361 -0.10 6.88 -12.67
CA SER A 361 0.80 6.47 -11.58
C SER A 361 0.27 6.87 -10.20
N LYS A 362 0.96 6.47 -9.13
CA LYS A 362 0.49 6.59 -7.74
C LYS A 362 1.64 6.84 -6.76
N CYS A 363 1.38 7.57 -5.67
CA CYS A 363 2.31 7.74 -4.55
C CYS A 363 1.68 7.43 -3.18
N GLY A 364 2.47 7.53 -2.11
CA GLY A 364 1.99 7.51 -0.73
C GLY A 364 2.09 6.18 0.01
N ILE A 365 2.72 5.16 -0.59
CA ILE A 365 3.11 3.93 0.12
C ILE A 365 4.59 4.02 0.48
N LEU A 366 4.88 4.02 1.78
CA LEU A 366 6.21 3.84 2.35
C LEU A 366 6.40 2.35 2.63
N LEU A 367 7.40 1.75 2.00
CA LEU A 367 7.70 0.35 2.23
C LEU A 367 8.50 0.19 3.53
N PRO A 368 8.17 -0.80 4.37
CA PRO A 368 9.02 -1.16 5.50
C PRO A 368 10.39 -1.67 5.01
N GLU A 369 11.36 -1.74 5.92
CA GLU A 369 12.68 -2.37 5.67
C GLU A 369 12.47 -3.77 5.05
N GLY A 370 13.03 -4.01 3.86
CA GLY A 370 12.88 -5.28 3.12
C GLY A 370 12.00 -5.25 1.86
N GLY A 371 11.28 -4.16 1.55
CA GLY A 371 10.55 -4.00 0.28
C GLY A 371 9.12 -4.57 0.24
N LEU A 372 8.48 -4.52 -0.94
CA LEU A 372 7.10 -4.99 -1.13
C LEU A 372 7.15 -6.50 -1.35
N THR A 373 6.61 -7.28 -0.42
CA THR A 373 6.29 -8.69 -0.66
C THR A 373 4.81 -8.78 -1.02
N LEU A 374 4.45 -9.62 -2.00
CA LEU A 374 3.04 -10.03 -2.22
C LEU A 374 2.51 -10.89 -1.06
N ASP A 375 3.35 -11.10 -0.04
CA ASP A 375 3.02 -11.70 1.23
C ASP A 375 2.19 -10.71 2.07
N MET A 376 0.88 -10.82 1.90
CA MET A 376 -0.13 -10.06 2.63
C MET A 376 -0.11 -10.34 4.15
N SER A 377 0.68 -11.32 4.63
CA SER A 377 0.74 -11.73 6.04
C SER A 377 1.76 -10.95 6.90
N ARG A 378 2.59 -10.07 6.32
CA ARG A 378 3.60 -9.29 7.07
C ARG A 378 3.09 -7.89 7.49
N PRO A 379 3.48 -7.39 8.68
CA PRO A 379 2.93 -6.16 9.23
C PRO A 379 3.54 -4.89 8.61
N GLN A 380 2.66 -3.91 8.42
CA GLN A 380 2.87 -2.47 8.24
C GLN A 380 3.42 -1.98 6.89
N MET A 381 2.52 -1.96 5.88
CA MET A 381 2.59 -0.95 4.83
C MET A 381 2.34 0.42 5.45
N THR A 382 3.37 1.23 5.60
CA THR A 382 3.21 2.60 6.12
C THR A 382 2.69 3.48 4.99
N VAL A 383 1.63 4.24 5.25
CA VAL A 383 1.04 5.15 4.26
C VAL A 383 1.41 6.57 4.64
N THR A 384 1.73 7.42 3.67
CA THR A 384 1.87 8.85 3.88
C THR A 384 1.19 9.64 2.78
N ASN A 385 0.45 10.68 3.13
CA ASN A 385 -0.08 11.65 2.17
C ASN A 385 0.48 13.05 2.42
N LYS A 386 1.62 13.16 3.10
CA LYS A 386 2.23 14.45 3.43
C LYS A 386 2.51 15.27 2.16
N PRO A 387 2.22 16.59 2.19
CA PRO A 387 2.52 17.51 1.10
C PRO A 387 3.93 17.40 0.52
N SER A 388 4.95 17.28 1.38
CA SER A 388 6.35 17.14 0.96
C SER A 388 6.59 15.87 0.15
N HIS A 389 6.06 14.74 0.62
CA HIS A 389 6.20 13.46 -0.07
C HIS A 389 5.51 13.46 -1.45
N ILE A 390 4.32 14.04 -1.55
CA ILE A 390 3.60 14.13 -2.84
C ILE A 390 4.42 14.91 -3.87
N ARG A 391 4.98 16.07 -3.48
CA ARG A 391 5.80 16.92 -4.35
C ARG A 391 7.11 16.26 -4.75
N GLU A 392 7.76 15.57 -3.82
CA GLU A 392 9.03 14.88 -4.10
C GLU A 392 8.81 13.67 -5.04
N TYR A 393 7.79 12.86 -4.76
CA TYR A 393 7.62 11.58 -5.46
C TYR A 393 7.19 11.76 -6.93
N ILE A 394 6.44 12.82 -7.25
CA ILE A 394 6.06 13.10 -8.64
C ILE A 394 7.27 13.48 -9.49
N GLU A 395 8.26 14.19 -8.95
CA GLU A 395 9.49 14.50 -9.70
C GLU A 395 10.24 13.22 -10.08
N GLY A 396 10.41 12.31 -9.12
CA GLY A 396 11.00 11.00 -9.41
C GLY A 396 10.18 10.19 -10.40
N THR A 397 8.85 10.29 -10.35
CA THR A 397 7.95 9.63 -11.32
C THR A 397 8.18 10.17 -12.74
N ILE A 398 8.25 11.50 -12.88
CA ILE A 398 8.52 12.18 -14.15
C ILE A 398 9.91 11.81 -14.68
N GLU A 399 10.93 11.76 -13.82
CA GLU A 399 12.28 11.35 -14.23
C GLU A 399 12.27 9.91 -14.78
N ARG A 400 11.64 8.97 -14.07
CA ARG A 400 11.60 7.56 -14.47
C ARG A 400 10.79 7.37 -15.75
N LEU A 401 9.65 8.05 -15.88
CA LEU A 401 8.82 8.02 -17.09
C LEU A 401 9.43 8.81 -18.25
N GLY A 402 10.30 9.78 -17.97
CA GLY A 402 10.79 10.77 -18.93
C GLY A 402 9.73 11.76 -19.43
N PHE A 403 8.55 11.80 -18.80
CA PHE A 403 7.42 12.67 -19.10
C PHE A 403 6.38 12.62 -17.97
N THR A 404 5.37 13.50 -18.01
CA THR A 404 4.31 13.56 -17.00
C THR A 404 3.24 12.48 -17.19
N PRO A 405 2.80 11.79 -16.11
CA PRO A 405 1.66 10.88 -16.19
C PRO A 405 0.35 11.65 -16.44
N ASP A 406 -0.60 11.06 -17.16
CA ASP A 406 -1.91 11.68 -17.38
C ASP A 406 -2.74 11.76 -16.10
N LEU A 407 -2.66 10.73 -15.24
CA LEU A 407 -3.39 10.65 -13.99
C LEU A 407 -2.48 10.28 -12.83
N TYR A 408 -2.60 10.97 -11.70
CA TYR A 408 -1.80 10.70 -10.51
C TYR A 408 -2.66 10.48 -9.27
N TYR A 409 -2.43 9.34 -8.60
CA TYR A 409 -3.23 8.90 -7.46
C TYR A 409 -2.50 9.07 -6.12
N LEU A 410 -3.26 9.38 -5.06
CA LEU A 410 -2.92 8.86 -3.74
C LEU A 410 -3.28 7.37 -3.69
N HIS A 411 -2.28 6.53 -3.46
CA HIS A 411 -2.44 5.08 -3.55
C HIS A 411 -3.25 4.50 -2.37
N ARG A 412 -3.15 5.13 -1.19
CA ARG A 412 -3.96 4.85 0.00
C ARG A 412 -4.14 6.16 0.77
N ILE A 413 -5.21 6.24 1.55
CA ILE A 413 -5.47 7.37 2.45
C ILE A 413 -4.66 7.18 3.73
N ASP A 414 -3.81 8.16 4.04
CA ASP A 414 -3.09 8.27 5.30
C ASP A 414 -4.05 8.84 6.37
N PRO A 415 -4.42 8.08 7.41
CA PRO A 415 -5.34 8.56 8.44
C PRO A 415 -4.73 9.65 9.33
N THR A 416 -3.43 9.93 9.20
CA THR A 416 -2.71 10.91 10.03
C THR A 416 -2.43 12.23 9.33
N THR A 417 -2.61 12.30 8.01
CA THR A 417 -2.46 13.55 7.24
C THR A 417 -3.85 14.05 6.83
N PRO A 418 -4.28 15.25 7.24
CA PRO A 418 -5.56 15.82 6.81
C PRO A 418 -5.69 15.95 5.29
N LEU A 419 -6.88 15.69 4.74
CA LEU A 419 -7.13 15.83 3.30
C LEU A 419 -6.94 17.28 2.84
N GLU A 420 -7.23 18.25 3.71
CA GLU A 420 -7.00 19.67 3.51
C GLU A 420 -5.53 20.02 3.28
N GLU A 421 -4.60 19.16 3.69
CA GLU A 421 -3.17 19.32 3.37
C GLU A 421 -2.80 18.62 2.06
N SER A 422 -3.29 17.39 1.86
CA SER A 422 -2.87 16.55 0.72
C SER A 422 -3.54 16.93 -0.60
N ILE A 423 -4.84 17.19 -0.61
CA ILE A 423 -5.64 17.39 -1.83
C ILE A 423 -5.26 18.69 -2.57
N PRO A 424 -5.01 19.83 -1.90
CA PRO A 424 -4.53 21.03 -2.60
C PRO A 424 -3.19 20.82 -3.30
N VAL A 425 -2.32 19.96 -2.75
CA VAL A 425 -1.03 19.64 -3.37
C VAL A 425 -1.22 18.80 -4.62
N LEU A 426 -2.13 17.82 -4.63
CA LEU A 426 -2.47 17.09 -5.86
C LEU A 426 -3.01 18.04 -6.94
N ASP A 427 -3.89 18.96 -6.57
CA ASP A 427 -4.43 19.95 -7.51
C ASP A 427 -3.34 20.91 -8.00
N GLU A 428 -2.39 21.29 -7.15
CA GLU A 428 -1.18 22.03 -7.54
C GLU A 428 -0.40 21.28 -8.64
N LEU A 429 -0.20 19.96 -8.51
CA LEU A 429 0.46 19.15 -9.55
C LEU A 429 -0.30 19.21 -10.88
N ARG A 430 -1.64 19.15 -10.85
CA ARG A 430 -2.48 19.28 -12.03
C ARG A 430 -2.35 20.68 -12.67
N ARG A 431 -2.50 21.73 -11.86
CA ARG A 431 -2.39 23.13 -12.31
C ARG A 431 -1.01 23.49 -12.88
N THR A 432 0.05 22.87 -12.35
CA THR A 432 1.43 23.05 -12.83
C THR A 432 1.80 22.13 -13.99
N GLY A 433 0.84 21.36 -14.51
CA GLY A 433 1.04 20.50 -15.69
C GLY A 433 1.84 19.21 -15.42
N LYS A 434 2.11 18.88 -14.15
CA LYS A 434 2.81 17.64 -13.76
C LYS A 434 1.91 16.41 -13.87
N THR A 435 0.60 16.61 -13.97
CA THR A 435 -0.38 15.61 -14.38
C THR A 435 -1.61 16.30 -14.98
N LYS A 436 -2.50 15.58 -15.66
CA LYS A 436 -3.75 16.16 -16.20
C LYS A 436 -4.93 15.90 -15.26
N TYR A 437 -4.91 14.78 -14.56
CA TYR A 437 -6.00 14.30 -13.72
C TYR A 437 -5.47 13.86 -12.35
N ILE A 438 -6.30 13.98 -11.32
CA ILE A 438 -5.97 13.51 -9.97
C ILE A 438 -6.97 12.48 -9.47
N GLY A 439 -6.50 11.53 -8.69
CA GLY A 439 -7.35 10.44 -8.20
C GLY A 439 -7.03 9.97 -6.80
N LEU A 440 -7.95 9.20 -6.23
CA LEU A 440 -7.79 8.51 -4.96
C LEU A 440 -7.95 7.00 -5.15
N SER A 441 -7.31 6.19 -4.32
CA SER A 441 -7.47 4.75 -4.34
C SER A 441 -7.84 4.20 -2.97
N GLU A 442 -8.80 3.26 -2.95
CA GLU A 442 -9.28 2.57 -1.76
C GLU A 442 -9.74 3.50 -0.62
N CYS A 443 -10.36 4.64 -0.97
CA CYS A 443 -10.96 5.56 0.00
C CYS A 443 -12.43 5.20 0.33
N SER A 444 -12.95 5.76 1.41
CA SER A 444 -14.38 5.69 1.73
C SER A 444 -15.21 6.65 0.86
N ALA A 445 -16.53 6.42 0.78
CA ALA A 445 -17.45 7.34 0.11
C ALA A 445 -17.44 8.76 0.73
N ALA A 446 -17.27 8.84 2.06
CA ALA A 446 -17.15 10.11 2.78
C ALA A 446 -15.86 10.85 2.41
N THR A 447 -14.73 10.13 2.39
CA THR A 447 -13.43 10.68 1.99
C THR A 447 -13.42 11.14 0.54
N LEU A 448 -14.05 10.39 -0.37
CA LEU A 448 -14.17 10.81 -1.77
C LEU A 448 -14.94 12.14 -1.89
N ARG A 449 -16.11 12.27 -1.24
CA ARG A 449 -16.89 13.52 -1.23
C ARG A 449 -16.10 14.68 -0.62
N LYS A 450 -15.46 14.45 0.53
CA LYS A 450 -14.67 15.46 1.23
C LYS A 450 -13.48 15.94 0.40
N ALA A 451 -12.73 15.03 -0.21
CA ALA A 451 -11.65 15.39 -1.11
C ALA A 451 -12.16 16.17 -2.33
N HIS A 452 -13.29 15.73 -2.92
CA HIS A 452 -13.88 16.40 -4.07
C HIS A 452 -14.37 17.83 -3.75
N SER A 453 -14.83 18.09 -2.52
CA SER A 453 -15.18 19.45 -2.10
C SER A 453 -13.98 20.38 -1.96
N ILE A 454 -12.76 19.85 -1.80
CA ILE A 454 -11.52 20.63 -1.72
C ILE A 454 -10.99 20.90 -3.12
N ALA A 455 -10.90 19.87 -3.95
CA ALA A 455 -10.55 19.99 -5.37
C ALA A 455 -11.21 18.85 -6.16
N LYS A 456 -11.61 19.14 -7.42
CA LYS A 456 -12.23 18.13 -8.30
C LYS A 456 -11.33 16.90 -8.41
N ILE A 457 -11.80 15.78 -7.88
CA ILE A 457 -11.22 14.44 -8.09
C ILE A 457 -11.76 13.89 -9.41
N ASP A 458 -10.89 13.36 -10.25
CA ASP A 458 -11.26 12.89 -11.59
C ASP A 458 -11.50 11.37 -11.64
N ALA A 459 -10.82 10.61 -10.78
CA ALA A 459 -10.95 9.15 -10.72
C ALA A 459 -10.82 8.58 -9.31
N VAL A 460 -11.56 7.50 -9.05
CA VAL A 460 -11.38 6.63 -7.89
C VAL A 460 -10.99 5.23 -8.34
N GLN A 461 -9.97 4.64 -7.72
CA GLN A 461 -9.56 3.26 -7.99
C GLN A 461 -9.86 2.36 -6.79
N ALA A 462 -10.74 1.37 -6.99
CA ALA A 462 -11.16 0.42 -5.96
C ALA A 462 -11.47 -0.96 -6.58
N GLU A 463 -11.50 -2.01 -5.76
CA GLU A 463 -11.74 -3.37 -6.25
C GLU A 463 -13.18 -3.57 -6.68
N TYR A 464 -13.40 -4.05 -7.90
CA TYR A 464 -14.73 -4.40 -8.36
C TYR A 464 -14.66 -5.52 -9.39
N SER A 465 -15.46 -6.56 -9.18
CA SER A 465 -15.64 -7.67 -10.13
C SER A 465 -16.96 -8.40 -9.85
N ALA A 466 -17.35 -9.33 -10.71
CA ALA A 466 -18.42 -10.27 -10.38
C ALA A 466 -18.13 -11.07 -9.07
N PHE A 467 -16.85 -11.21 -8.70
CA PHE A 467 -16.40 -11.91 -7.48
C PHE A 467 -16.35 -11.01 -6.23
N GLU A 468 -16.42 -9.69 -6.41
CA GLU A 468 -16.33 -8.71 -5.31
C GLU A 468 -17.16 -7.47 -5.64
N THR A 469 -18.31 -7.36 -4.98
CA THR A 469 -19.31 -6.30 -5.19
C THR A 469 -19.54 -5.43 -3.96
N LEU A 470 -18.66 -5.49 -2.94
CA LEU A 470 -18.80 -4.68 -1.71
C LEU A 470 -19.17 -3.21 -1.98
N HIS A 471 -18.55 -2.60 -2.97
CA HIS A 471 -18.73 -1.18 -3.27
C HIS A 471 -20.09 -0.82 -3.89
N GLU A 472 -20.92 -1.80 -4.24
CA GLU A 472 -22.33 -1.59 -4.57
C GLU A 472 -23.17 -1.26 -3.32
N THR A 473 -22.66 -1.56 -2.13
CA THR A 473 -23.40 -1.42 -0.86
C THR A 473 -22.75 -0.46 0.15
N ASP A 474 -21.45 -0.17 0.02
CA ASP A 474 -20.75 0.75 0.93
C ASP A 474 -20.79 2.23 0.48
N GLY A 475 -21.52 2.52 -0.61
CA GLY A 475 -21.78 3.86 -1.11
C GLY A 475 -20.65 4.50 -1.91
N LEU A 476 -19.51 3.81 -2.12
CA LEU A 476 -18.40 4.37 -2.90
C LEU A 476 -18.77 4.54 -4.38
N ILE A 477 -19.46 3.56 -4.99
CA ILE A 477 -19.93 3.65 -6.37
C ILE A 477 -20.94 4.80 -6.52
N ASP A 478 -21.87 4.94 -5.58
CA ASP A 478 -22.86 6.03 -5.60
C ASP A 478 -22.19 7.40 -5.50
N ALA A 479 -21.21 7.55 -4.59
CA ALA A 479 -20.42 8.77 -4.48
C ALA A 479 -19.66 9.08 -5.77
N ALA A 480 -19.08 8.07 -6.44
CA ALA A 480 -18.39 8.28 -7.70
C ALA A 480 -19.34 8.78 -8.79
N ARG A 481 -20.54 8.18 -8.90
CA ARG A 481 -21.59 8.60 -9.85
C ARG A 481 -22.10 10.01 -9.55
N GLU A 482 -22.43 10.29 -8.29
CA GLU A 482 -22.90 11.59 -7.80
C GLU A 482 -21.93 12.72 -8.18
N LEU A 483 -20.62 12.49 -8.01
CA LEU A 483 -19.58 13.49 -8.23
C LEU A 483 -19.04 13.52 -9.68
N GLY A 484 -19.52 12.64 -10.56
CA GLY A 484 -18.98 12.50 -11.92
C GLY A 484 -17.53 12.03 -11.96
N VAL A 485 -17.12 11.21 -10.98
CA VAL A 485 -15.77 10.63 -10.84
C VAL A 485 -15.70 9.30 -11.58
N ALA A 486 -14.67 9.11 -12.41
CA ALA A 486 -14.46 7.83 -13.10
C ALA A 486 -14.10 6.72 -12.10
N TYR A 487 -14.78 5.58 -12.19
CA TYR A 487 -14.49 4.41 -11.35
C TYR A 487 -13.55 3.45 -12.08
N VAL A 488 -12.36 3.24 -11.54
CA VAL A 488 -11.33 2.33 -12.08
C VAL A 488 -11.28 1.06 -11.24
N ALA A 489 -11.78 -0.03 -11.81
CA ALA A 489 -11.93 -1.32 -11.15
C ALA A 489 -10.62 -2.13 -11.21
N TYR A 490 -9.95 -2.29 -10.07
CA TYR A 490 -8.85 -3.26 -9.94
C TYR A 490 -9.37 -4.64 -9.51
N GLY A 491 -8.56 -5.67 -9.73
CA GLY A 491 -8.95 -7.05 -9.45
C GLY A 491 -10.17 -7.55 -10.25
N PRO A 492 -10.41 -7.10 -11.51
CA PRO A 492 -11.66 -7.38 -12.20
C PRO A 492 -11.88 -8.87 -12.51
N LEU A 493 -10.83 -9.71 -12.41
CA LEU A 493 -10.88 -11.15 -12.59
C LEU A 493 -10.91 -11.93 -11.25
N GLY A 494 -11.28 -11.28 -10.14
CA GLY A 494 -11.39 -11.92 -8.83
C GLY A 494 -10.08 -12.54 -8.35
N HIS A 495 -8.95 -11.82 -8.46
CA HIS A 495 -7.61 -12.33 -8.13
C HIS A 495 -7.24 -13.63 -8.88
N GLY A 496 -7.69 -13.75 -10.13
CA GLY A 496 -7.40 -14.88 -11.01
C GLY A 496 -8.38 -16.04 -10.88
N TRP A 497 -9.52 -15.87 -10.19
CA TRP A 497 -10.57 -16.89 -10.10
C TRP A 497 -11.48 -16.93 -11.32
N LEU A 498 -11.73 -15.78 -11.97
CA LEU A 498 -12.60 -15.68 -13.14
C LEU A 498 -11.81 -15.89 -14.44
N VAL A 499 -11.20 -17.07 -14.57
CA VAL A 499 -10.44 -17.52 -15.75
C VAL A 499 -10.76 -18.99 -16.05
N ASP A 500 -10.51 -19.43 -17.28
CA ASP A 500 -10.83 -20.81 -17.68
C ASP A 500 -9.86 -21.85 -17.07
N ASP A 501 -8.60 -21.51 -16.91
CA ASP A 501 -7.52 -22.38 -16.43
C ASP A 501 -7.14 -22.12 -14.97
N PHE A 502 -8.15 -22.05 -14.09
CA PHE A 502 -7.90 -21.93 -12.65
C PHE A 502 -7.24 -23.21 -12.10
N ALA A 503 -5.94 -23.13 -11.80
CA ALA A 503 -5.09 -24.30 -11.52
C ALA A 503 -5.23 -24.91 -10.11
N TYR A 504 -6.10 -24.37 -9.24
CA TYR A 504 -6.18 -24.74 -7.82
C TYR A 504 -7.46 -25.51 -7.52
N ASN A 505 -7.34 -26.69 -6.93
CA ASN A 505 -8.45 -27.54 -6.50
C ASN A 505 -8.71 -27.44 -4.99
N SER A 506 -7.71 -27.01 -4.21
CA SER A 506 -7.79 -26.76 -2.78
C SER A 506 -6.95 -25.55 -2.36
N PRO A 507 -7.18 -24.95 -1.16
CA PRO A 507 -6.29 -23.94 -0.59
C PRO A 507 -4.84 -24.41 -0.42
N ASP A 508 -4.61 -25.72 -0.28
CA ASP A 508 -3.28 -26.30 -0.09
C ASP A 508 -2.45 -26.30 -1.37
N ASP A 509 -3.08 -26.11 -2.53
CA ASP A 509 -2.40 -26.02 -3.83
C ASP A 509 -1.71 -24.66 -4.02
N PHE A 510 -2.03 -23.65 -3.22
CA PHE A 510 -1.34 -22.36 -3.27
C PHE A 510 0.13 -22.52 -2.84
N ALA A 511 1.07 -21.79 -3.44
CA ALA A 511 2.46 -21.83 -2.97
C ALA A 511 2.55 -21.36 -1.50
N PRO A 512 3.55 -21.82 -0.70
CA PRO A 512 3.67 -21.42 0.71
C PRO A 512 3.74 -19.90 0.95
N ASN A 513 4.24 -19.14 -0.03
CA ASN A 513 4.37 -17.69 0.00
C ASN A 513 3.24 -16.94 -0.77
N ASP A 514 2.17 -17.62 -1.16
CA ASP A 514 1.04 -17.03 -1.86
C ASP A 514 0.16 -16.22 -0.90
N GLY A 515 -0.07 -14.94 -1.20
CA GLY A 515 -0.86 -14.05 -0.35
C GLY A 515 -2.31 -14.51 -0.12
N ARG A 516 -2.88 -15.31 -1.03
CA ARG A 516 -4.22 -15.88 -0.88
C ARG A 516 -4.33 -16.84 0.31
N ARG A 517 -3.21 -17.41 0.77
CA ARG A 517 -3.16 -18.21 2.02
C ARG A 517 -3.56 -17.43 3.27
N SER A 518 -3.49 -16.11 3.23
CA SER A 518 -3.86 -15.26 4.37
C SER A 518 -5.28 -14.69 4.28
N ILE A 519 -5.98 -14.82 3.16
CA ILE A 519 -7.25 -14.13 2.91
C ILE A 519 -8.42 -15.11 3.14
N PRO A 520 -9.34 -14.83 4.09
CA PRO A 520 -10.41 -15.78 4.45
C PRO A 520 -11.29 -16.24 3.29
N LYS A 521 -11.47 -15.40 2.26
CA LYS A 521 -12.24 -15.71 1.05
C LYS A 521 -11.64 -16.87 0.21
N PHE A 522 -10.35 -17.16 0.36
CA PHE A 522 -9.65 -18.21 -0.39
C PHE A 522 -9.24 -19.40 0.49
N GLN A 523 -9.67 -19.45 1.75
CA GLN A 523 -9.25 -20.47 2.71
C GLN A 523 -10.43 -21.30 3.21
N GLY A 524 -10.13 -22.52 3.69
CA GLY A 524 -11.12 -23.43 4.29
C GLY A 524 -12.36 -23.66 3.42
N GLU A 525 -13.53 -23.74 4.07
CA GLU A 525 -14.82 -23.95 3.39
C GLU A 525 -15.20 -22.84 2.41
N ASN A 526 -14.71 -21.61 2.62
CA ASN A 526 -15.00 -20.50 1.72
C ASN A 526 -14.41 -20.75 0.32
N PHE A 527 -13.24 -21.38 0.23
CA PHE A 527 -12.64 -21.73 -1.07
C PHE A 527 -13.61 -22.57 -1.93
N TYR A 528 -14.17 -23.64 -1.35
CA TYR A 528 -15.04 -24.56 -2.08
C TYR A 528 -16.39 -23.93 -2.42
N LYS A 529 -16.97 -23.16 -1.50
CA LYS A 529 -18.21 -22.41 -1.75
C LYS A 529 -18.03 -21.37 -2.86
N ASN A 530 -16.93 -20.63 -2.82
CA ASN A 530 -16.64 -19.55 -3.76
C ASN A 530 -16.26 -20.06 -5.15
N ARG A 531 -16.05 -21.36 -5.34
CA ARG A 531 -15.95 -21.95 -6.69
C ARG A 531 -17.28 -21.96 -7.45
N ALA A 532 -18.42 -21.83 -6.77
CA ALA A 532 -19.73 -21.84 -7.41
C ALA A 532 -19.85 -20.73 -8.45
N ILE A 533 -19.47 -19.49 -8.10
CA ILE A 533 -19.55 -18.35 -9.03
C ILE A 533 -18.67 -18.55 -10.27
N VAL A 534 -17.48 -19.14 -10.11
CA VAL A 534 -16.58 -19.43 -11.23
C VAL A 534 -17.23 -20.41 -12.21
N ARG A 535 -17.85 -21.48 -11.70
CA ARG A 535 -18.53 -22.48 -12.53
C ARG A 535 -19.70 -21.90 -13.29
N GLU A 536 -20.52 -21.06 -12.66
CA GLU A 536 -21.66 -20.44 -13.33
C GLU A 536 -21.21 -19.42 -14.38
N MET A 537 -20.16 -18.64 -14.08
CA MET A 537 -19.56 -17.72 -15.07
C MET A 537 -18.95 -18.46 -16.26
N GLN A 538 -18.30 -19.62 -16.04
CA GLN A 538 -17.80 -20.49 -17.11
C GLN A 538 -18.91 -21.01 -18.01
N LYS A 539 -20.06 -21.42 -17.45
CA LYS A 539 -21.23 -21.85 -18.24
C LYS A 539 -21.75 -20.72 -19.12
N LEU A 540 -21.84 -19.51 -18.56
CA LEU A 540 -22.28 -18.34 -19.32
C LEU A 540 -21.30 -17.99 -20.45
N ALA A 541 -20.00 -18.01 -20.16
CA ALA A 541 -18.95 -17.79 -21.16
C ALA A 541 -19.00 -18.82 -22.29
N ALA A 542 -19.16 -20.10 -21.95
CA ALA A 542 -19.31 -21.18 -22.93
C ALA A 542 -20.57 -21.00 -23.80
N LYS A 543 -21.71 -20.62 -23.20
CA LYS A 543 -22.96 -20.32 -23.90
C LYS A 543 -22.81 -19.13 -24.86
N LYS A 544 -22.04 -18.12 -24.46
CA LYS A 544 -21.75 -16.92 -25.25
C LYS A 544 -20.69 -17.15 -26.35
N GLY A 545 -19.85 -18.18 -26.20
CA GLY A 545 -18.75 -18.48 -27.11
C GLY A 545 -17.50 -17.64 -26.87
N CYS A 546 -17.25 -17.22 -25.64
CA CYS A 546 -16.06 -16.44 -25.25
C CYS A 546 -15.41 -17.00 -23.98
N THR A 547 -14.29 -16.42 -23.54
CA THR A 547 -13.56 -16.87 -22.35
C THR A 547 -14.21 -16.35 -21.07
N THR A 548 -13.98 -17.04 -19.94
CA THR A 548 -14.51 -16.59 -18.64
C THR A 548 -13.99 -15.20 -18.28
N ALA A 549 -12.73 -14.91 -18.61
CA ALA A 549 -12.12 -13.60 -18.40
C ALA A 549 -12.83 -12.51 -19.21
N GLN A 550 -13.20 -12.81 -20.47
CA GLN A 550 -13.88 -11.85 -21.34
C GLN A 550 -15.28 -11.50 -20.82
N VAL A 551 -16.10 -12.47 -20.40
CA VAL A 551 -17.41 -12.18 -19.81
C VAL A 551 -17.26 -11.39 -18.51
N ALA A 552 -16.30 -11.76 -17.65
CA ALA A 552 -16.06 -11.05 -16.40
C ALA A 552 -15.65 -9.58 -16.61
N LEU A 553 -14.85 -9.29 -17.63
CA LEU A 553 -14.46 -7.91 -17.98
C LEU A 553 -15.61 -7.15 -18.64
N ALA A 554 -16.37 -7.79 -19.52
CA ALA A 554 -17.58 -7.20 -20.13
C ALA A 554 -18.61 -6.82 -19.07
N TRP A 555 -18.77 -7.64 -18.02
CA TRP A 555 -19.61 -7.33 -16.87
C TRP A 555 -19.21 -6.03 -16.17
N VAL A 556 -17.90 -5.88 -15.87
CA VAL A 556 -17.37 -4.66 -15.22
C VAL A 556 -17.61 -3.44 -16.10
N ALA A 557 -17.35 -3.56 -17.41
CA ALA A 557 -17.61 -2.49 -18.37
C ALA A 557 -19.11 -2.11 -18.43
N ALA A 558 -20.01 -3.09 -18.38
CA ALA A 558 -21.46 -2.88 -18.39
C ALA A 558 -21.97 -2.10 -17.16
N GLN A 559 -21.22 -2.05 -16.05
CA GLN A 559 -21.54 -1.19 -14.91
C GLN A 559 -21.11 0.28 -15.09
N GLY A 560 -20.42 0.58 -16.21
CA GLY A 560 -19.84 1.88 -16.50
C GLY A 560 -18.43 2.09 -15.93
N PHE A 561 -17.71 1.03 -15.59
CA PHE A 561 -16.39 1.11 -14.93
C PHE A 561 -15.23 0.78 -15.87
N ILE A 562 -14.06 1.36 -15.60
CA ILE A 562 -12.82 1.10 -16.34
C ILE A 562 -12.09 -0.07 -15.67
N SER A 563 -12.03 -1.23 -16.31
CA SER A 563 -11.30 -2.39 -15.78
C SER A 563 -9.79 -2.32 -16.06
N ILE A 564 -8.96 -2.68 -15.08
CA ILE A 564 -7.50 -2.79 -15.25
C ILE A 564 -6.97 -4.22 -14.98
N PRO A 565 -7.27 -5.20 -15.84
CA PRO A 565 -6.75 -6.56 -15.68
C PRO A 565 -5.22 -6.59 -15.86
N GLY A 566 -4.50 -7.13 -14.87
CA GLY A 566 -3.05 -7.30 -14.93
C GLY A 566 -2.64 -8.59 -15.61
N THR A 567 -1.50 -8.58 -16.32
CA THR A 567 -0.89 -9.78 -16.90
C THR A 567 0.61 -9.59 -17.12
N THR A 568 1.36 -10.68 -17.11
CA THR A 568 2.77 -10.76 -17.56
C THR A 568 2.91 -11.50 -18.89
N LYS A 569 1.81 -12.00 -19.46
CA LYS A 569 1.77 -12.83 -20.67
C LYS A 569 1.06 -12.09 -21.81
N ALA A 570 1.68 -12.03 -22.98
CA ALA A 570 1.13 -11.32 -24.15
C ALA A 570 -0.24 -11.87 -24.60
N HIS A 571 -0.40 -13.19 -24.71
CA HIS A 571 -1.68 -13.79 -25.11
C HIS A 571 -2.84 -13.48 -24.14
N ARG A 572 -2.55 -13.26 -22.85
CA ARG A 572 -3.57 -12.84 -21.88
C ARG A 572 -3.96 -11.38 -22.04
N LEU A 573 -3.03 -10.54 -22.51
CA LEU A 573 -3.37 -9.16 -22.87
C LEU A 573 -4.32 -9.16 -24.06
N GLU A 574 -4.04 -9.97 -25.09
CA GLU A 574 -4.89 -10.13 -26.27
C GLU A 574 -6.28 -10.67 -25.90
N GLU A 575 -6.34 -11.72 -25.07
CA GLU A 575 -7.59 -12.30 -24.53
C GLU A 575 -8.43 -11.25 -23.79
N ASN A 576 -7.81 -10.53 -22.83
CA ASN A 576 -8.48 -9.50 -22.06
C ASN A 576 -8.91 -8.31 -22.93
N TRP A 577 -8.13 -7.94 -23.94
CA TRP A 577 -8.45 -6.83 -24.84
C TRP A 577 -9.69 -7.12 -25.70
N ALA A 578 -9.81 -8.37 -26.17
CA ALA A 578 -10.96 -8.83 -26.94
C ALA A 578 -12.28 -8.86 -26.14
N SER A 579 -12.25 -8.67 -24.80
CA SER A 579 -13.48 -8.57 -24.00
C SER A 579 -14.39 -7.40 -24.42
N ARG A 580 -13.84 -6.40 -25.12
CA ARG A 580 -14.58 -5.25 -25.64
C ARG A 580 -15.53 -5.60 -26.78
N GLU A 581 -15.36 -6.77 -27.38
CA GLU A 581 -16.21 -7.29 -28.45
C GLU A 581 -17.37 -8.13 -27.88
N VAL A 582 -17.38 -8.38 -26.57
CA VAL A 582 -18.44 -9.14 -25.91
C VAL A 582 -19.57 -8.20 -25.49
N GLU A 583 -20.64 -8.21 -26.27
CA GLU A 583 -21.88 -7.49 -25.94
C GLU A 583 -22.83 -8.38 -25.14
N LEU A 584 -23.23 -7.90 -23.96
CA LEU A 584 -24.14 -8.60 -23.07
C LEU A 584 -25.56 -8.11 -23.30
N THR A 585 -26.45 -9.02 -23.69
CA THR A 585 -27.89 -8.72 -23.83
C THR A 585 -28.52 -8.45 -22.47
N GLU A 586 -29.69 -7.80 -22.44
CA GLU A 586 -30.41 -7.56 -21.18
C GLU A 586 -30.69 -8.85 -20.40
N ALA A 587 -31.02 -9.93 -21.11
CA ALA A 587 -31.24 -11.25 -20.51
C ALA A 587 -29.96 -11.83 -19.89
N GLU A 588 -28.81 -11.71 -20.56
CA GLU A 588 -27.53 -12.17 -20.03
C GLU A 588 -27.02 -11.29 -18.88
N MET A 589 -27.31 -9.99 -18.91
CA MET A 589 -27.04 -9.09 -17.80
C MET A 589 -27.87 -9.45 -16.56
N ALA A 590 -29.15 -9.76 -16.75
CA ALA A 590 -30.01 -10.27 -15.66
C ALA A 590 -29.53 -11.63 -15.15
N GLU A 591 -29.11 -12.53 -16.06
CA GLU A 591 -28.53 -13.83 -15.71
C GLU A 591 -27.24 -13.67 -14.89
N MET A 592 -26.33 -12.77 -15.27
CA MET A 592 -25.13 -12.46 -14.48
C MET A 592 -25.45 -11.86 -13.13
N ARG A 593 -26.37 -10.90 -13.07
CA ARG A 593 -26.78 -10.31 -11.79
C ARG A 593 -27.28 -11.40 -10.84
N ARG A 594 -28.10 -12.32 -11.34
CA ARG A 594 -28.58 -13.47 -10.57
C ARG A 594 -27.42 -14.37 -10.09
N ILE A 595 -26.46 -14.69 -10.96
CA ILE A 595 -25.27 -15.48 -10.60
C ILE A 595 -24.46 -14.79 -9.48
N VAL A 596 -24.22 -13.48 -9.61
CA VAL A 596 -23.43 -12.71 -8.63
C VAL A 596 -24.11 -12.67 -7.27
N GLU A 597 -25.44 -12.56 -7.20
CA GLU A 597 -26.17 -12.57 -5.93
C GLU A 597 -26.30 -13.97 -5.32
N GLU A 598 -26.69 -14.98 -6.12
CA GLU A 598 -26.90 -16.36 -5.64
C GLU A 598 -25.58 -17.04 -5.24
N ALA A 599 -24.48 -16.76 -5.96
CA ALA A 599 -23.16 -17.35 -5.73
C ALA A 599 -22.17 -16.37 -5.10
N LYS A 600 -22.65 -15.35 -4.39
CA LYS A 600 -21.82 -14.29 -3.80
C LYS A 600 -20.69 -14.87 -2.92
N PRO A 601 -19.42 -14.53 -3.20
CA PRO A 601 -18.29 -15.08 -2.45
C PRO A 601 -18.33 -14.76 -0.95
N GLN A 602 -18.09 -15.79 -0.14
CA GLN A 602 -18.07 -15.78 1.32
C GLN A 602 -16.67 -15.53 1.87
N GLY A 603 -16.60 -14.92 3.06
CA GLY A 603 -15.34 -14.58 3.75
C GLY A 603 -14.84 -13.18 3.43
N ASN A 604 -14.05 -12.62 4.37
CA ASN A 604 -13.55 -11.25 4.26
C ASN A 604 -12.61 -11.05 3.06
N ARG A 605 -12.73 -9.87 2.44
CA ARG A 605 -11.91 -9.39 1.32
C ARG A 605 -10.42 -9.29 1.67
N TYR A 606 -10.11 -8.97 2.93
CA TYR A 606 -8.75 -8.86 3.44
C TYR A 606 -8.57 -9.69 4.72
N ASN A 607 -7.31 -9.97 5.05
CA ASN A 607 -6.94 -10.48 6.37
C ASN A 607 -7.09 -9.39 7.44
N GLU A 608 -7.10 -9.76 8.72
CA GLU A 608 -7.34 -8.81 9.82
C GLU A 608 -6.39 -7.61 9.83
N ALA A 609 -5.11 -7.82 9.49
CA ALA A 609 -4.09 -6.77 9.51
C ALA A 609 -4.35 -5.70 8.44
N LEU A 610 -4.66 -6.12 7.22
CA LEU A 610 -5.00 -5.23 6.10
C LEU A 610 -6.40 -4.65 6.23
N GLN A 611 -7.32 -5.41 6.83
CA GLN A 611 -8.66 -4.93 7.14
C GLN A 611 -8.59 -3.75 8.11
N LYS A 612 -7.69 -3.76 9.12
CA LYS A 612 -7.44 -2.59 10.00
C LYS A 612 -6.87 -1.36 9.27
N MET A 613 -6.13 -1.53 8.17
CA MET A 613 -5.61 -0.41 7.36
C MET A 613 -6.65 0.15 6.38
N GLY A 614 -7.37 -0.72 5.66
CA GLY A 614 -8.50 -0.33 4.81
C GLY A 614 -9.68 0.24 5.62
N HIS A 615 -9.78 -0.13 6.90
CA HIS A 615 -10.71 0.43 7.86
C HIS A 615 -10.14 1.58 8.69
N ALA A 616 -8.88 2.02 8.53
CA ALA A 616 -8.35 3.10 9.36
C ALA A 616 -9.11 4.43 9.15
N ASP A 617 -9.66 4.61 7.95
CA ASP A 617 -10.63 5.65 7.52
C ASP A 617 -12.10 5.16 7.54
N ARG A 618 -12.35 3.88 7.87
CA ARG A 618 -13.70 3.30 8.09
C ARG A 618 -13.96 2.98 9.57
N ARG A 619 -13.16 3.55 10.49
CA ARG A 619 -13.29 3.37 11.95
C ARG A 619 -14.53 4.11 12.43
N ASP A 620 -15.69 3.47 12.27
CA ASP A 620 -16.76 3.61 13.26
C ASP A 620 -16.21 3.06 14.59
N GLY A 621 -16.10 3.95 15.58
CA GLY A 621 -15.63 3.61 16.93
C GLY A 621 -16.52 2.56 17.62
N PRO A 622 -16.11 2.07 18.80
CA PRO A 622 -16.91 1.10 19.56
C PRO A 622 -18.31 1.66 19.80
N ARG A 623 -19.34 0.83 19.57
CA ARG A 623 -20.77 1.16 19.66
C ARG A 623 -21.10 1.78 21.03
N ARG A 624 -20.99 3.11 21.12
CA ARG A 624 -21.70 3.93 22.08
C ARG A 624 -22.99 4.35 21.41
N ARG A 625 -24.10 4.34 22.16
CA ARG A 625 -25.40 4.90 21.73
C ARG A 625 -25.16 6.31 21.18
N GLN A 626 -25.08 6.46 19.86
CA GLN A 626 -24.95 7.73 19.18
C GLN A 626 -26.09 7.83 18.19
N VAL A 627 -27.00 8.76 18.48
CA VAL A 627 -28.07 9.18 17.59
C VAL A 627 -27.43 9.66 16.28
N ARG A 628 -27.62 8.91 15.18
CA ARG A 628 -27.18 9.35 13.84
C ARG A 628 -28.10 10.48 13.38
N ARG A 629 -27.55 11.69 13.27
CA ARG A 629 -28.23 12.92 12.81
C ARG A 629 -27.55 13.40 11.52
N LEU A 630 -28.33 13.77 10.51
CA LEU A 630 -27.80 14.34 9.25
C LEU A 630 -28.40 15.73 9.01
N PRO A 631 -27.67 16.82 9.29
CA PRO A 631 -28.10 18.17 8.93
C PRO A 631 -27.92 18.40 7.42
N ARG A 632 -28.89 19.09 6.80
CA ARG A 632 -28.81 19.66 5.46
C ARG A 632 -28.87 21.18 5.58
N GLU A 633 -27.79 21.83 5.16
CA GLU A 633 -27.65 23.28 5.23
C GLU A 633 -28.38 23.95 4.06
N ALA A 634 -29.09 25.04 4.34
CA ALA A 634 -29.68 25.88 3.32
C ALA A 634 -28.59 26.72 2.61
N PRO A 635 -28.75 27.03 1.31
CA PRO A 635 -27.90 28.02 0.65
C PRO A 635 -27.93 29.35 1.42
N ALA A 636 -26.76 29.95 1.65
CA ALA A 636 -26.61 31.14 2.50
C ALA A 636 -27.45 32.36 2.05
N ASP A 637 -27.81 32.43 0.76
CA ASP A 637 -28.65 33.48 0.17
C ASP A 637 -30.15 33.26 0.37
N LYS A 638 -30.57 32.07 0.80
CA LYS A 638 -31.98 31.67 0.97
C LYS A 638 -32.33 31.24 2.39
N GLU A 639 -31.36 31.29 3.31
CA GLU A 639 -31.51 30.79 4.68
C GLU A 639 -32.62 31.53 5.47
N HIS A 640 -33.56 30.75 5.99
CA HIS A 640 -34.57 31.20 6.94
C HIS A 640 -34.00 31.23 8.35
N LYS A 641 -33.32 32.32 8.71
CA LYS A 641 -32.63 32.46 10.00
C LYS A 641 -33.55 32.18 11.19
N GLY A 642 -33.12 31.25 12.03
CA GLY A 642 -33.84 30.85 13.24
C GLY A 642 -34.99 29.86 13.01
N ALA A 643 -35.29 29.48 11.76
CA ALA A 643 -36.27 28.46 11.43
C ALA A 643 -35.61 27.19 10.85
N GLY A 644 -36.02 26.03 11.32
CA GLY A 644 -35.46 24.74 10.88
C GLY A 644 -36.49 23.63 10.89
N ILE A 645 -36.22 22.58 10.11
CA ILE A 645 -37.12 21.45 9.92
C ILE A 645 -36.53 20.19 10.56
N LEU A 646 -37.30 19.55 11.45
CA LEU A 646 -37.04 18.20 11.90
C LEU A 646 -37.74 17.21 10.98
N TYR A 647 -36.97 16.39 10.27
CA TYR A 647 -37.48 15.37 9.36
C TYR A 647 -37.48 14.00 10.04
N ILE A 648 -38.68 13.41 10.18
CA ILE A 648 -38.89 12.08 10.75
C ILE A 648 -39.34 11.11 9.64
N PRO A 649 -38.50 10.12 9.27
CA PRO A 649 -38.73 9.30 8.09
C PRO A 649 -39.85 8.27 8.24
N ASP A 650 -40.21 7.65 7.11
CA ASP A 650 -41.01 6.43 7.10
C ASP A 650 -40.18 5.21 7.55
N VAL A 651 -40.79 4.02 7.57
CA VAL A 651 -40.15 2.77 8.03
C VAL A 651 -38.87 2.37 7.28
N ILE A 652 -38.59 2.98 6.13
CA ILE A 652 -37.36 2.77 5.35
C ILE A 652 -36.20 3.66 5.87
N GLY A 653 -36.48 4.59 6.80
CA GLY A 653 -35.48 5.36 7.53
C GLY A 653 -34.73 6.39 6.67
N ILE A 654 -33.41 6.39 6.73
CA ILE A 654 -32.57 7.30 5.94
C ILE A 654 -32.17 6.62 4.62
N TRP A 655 -32.93 6.89 3.56
CA TRP A 655 -32.78 6.32 2.22
C TRP A 655 -32.90 7.41 1.16
N GLN A 656 -32.81 7.06 -0.13
CA GLN A 656 -32.71 8.04 -1.21
C GLN A 656 -33.82 9.09 -1.18
N ASN A 657 -35.09 8.68 -1.03
CA ASN A 657 -36.20 9.63 -1.06
C ASN A 657 -36.28 10.52 0.19
N SER A 658 -35.88 10.03 1.36
CA SER A 658 -35.84 10.88 2.57
C SER A 658 -34.71 11.90 2.50
N LYS A 659 -33.54 11.54 1.93
CA LYS A 659 -32.46 12.48 1.63
C LYS A 659 -32.87 13.54 0.63
N LEU A 660 -33.50 13.16 -0.49
CA LEU A 660 -33.96 14.10 -1.52
C LEU A 660 -34.99 15.09 -0.99
N LEU A 661 -35.95 14.63 -0.16
CA LEU A 661 -36.94 15.52 0.44
C LEU A 661 -36.29 16.49 1.44
N ALA A 662 -35.33 16.02 2.24
CA ALA A 662 -34.57 16.89 3.14
C ALA A 662 -33.73 17.93 2.37
N ASP A 663 -33.11 17.52 1.26
CA ASP A 663 -32.38 18.42 0.36
C ASP A 663 -33.32 19.44 -0.29
N HIS A 664 -34.56 19.05 -0.60
CA HIS A 664 -35.56 19.99 -1.12
C HIS A 664 -36.03 20.99 -0.05
N PHE A 665 -36.18 20.60 1.22
CA PHE A 665 -36.46 21.57 2.29
C PHE A 665 -35.29 22.55 2.48
N ALA A 666 -34.06 22.05 2.45
CA ALA A 666 -32.85 22.89 2.47
C ALA A 666 -32.77 23.84 1.27
N ALA A 667 -33.12 23.37 0.07
CA ALA A 667 -33.20 24.22 -1.12
C ALA A 667 -34.28 25.32 -1.02
N ASN A 668 -35.28 25.11 -0.16
CA ASN A 668 -36.30 26.11 0.20
C ASN A 668 -35.95 26.91 1.46
N GLY A 669 -34.66 26.96 1.85
CA GLY A 669 -34.20 27.88 2.89
C GLY A 669 -34.17 27.33 4.31
N TYR A 670 -34.61 26.10 4.53
CA TYR A 670 -34.69 25.52 5.88
C TYR A 670 -33.50 24.63 6.21
N LEU A 671 -32.78 24.92 7.30
CA LEU A 671 -31.87 23.92 7.88
C LEU A 671 -32.69 22.68 8.26
N THR A 672 -32.37 21.54 7.67
CA THR A 672 -33.19 20.32 7.82
C THR A 672 -32.40 19.20 8.49
N LEU A 673 -32.88 18.71 9.63
CA LEU A 673 -32.27 17.63 10.40
C LEU A 673 -33.05 16.33 10.18
N VAL A 674 -32.42 15.34 9.53
CA VAL A 674 -33.01 14.01 9.33
C VAL A 674 -32.66 13.09 10.48
N LEU A 675 -33.66 12.48 11.11
CA LEU A 675 -33.49 11.54 12.23
C LEU A 675 -33.38 10.09 11.79
N ASP A 676 -32.37 9.39 12.31
CA ASP A 676 -32.31 7.92 12.28
C ASP A 676 -33.08 7.34 13.48
N VAL A 677 -34.41 7.35 13.38
CA VAL A 677 -35.30 6.85 14.43
C VAL A 677 -35.21 5.34 14.67
N PHE A 678 -34.52 4.60 13.79
CA PHE A 678 -34.32 3.16 13.90
C PHE A 678 -32.90 2.79 14.35
N ASN A 679 -32.01 3.77 14.57
CA ASN A 679 -30.64 3.54 15.02
C ASN A 679 -29.90 2.52 14.12
N GLY A 680 -29.99 2.71 12.81
CA GLY A 680 -29.35 1.86 11.81
C GLY A 680 -30.09 0.56 11.48
N ASP A 681 -31.33 0.40 11.93
CA ASP A 681 -32.17 -0.80 11.68
C ASP A 681 -33.48 -0.49 10.91
N PRO A 682 -33.45 0.25 9.78
CA PRO A 682 -34.65 0.48 8.99
C PRO A 682 -35.11 -0.79 8.26
N ILE A 683 -36.38 -0.81 7.83
CA ILE A 683 -36.87 -1.87 6.95
C ILE A 683 -36.15 -1.79 5.60
N PRO A 684 -35.62 -2.91 5.07
CA PRO A 684 -35.02 -2.93 3.75
C PRO A 684 -36.06 -2.65 2.66
N LEU A 685 -35.64 -1.92 1.61
CA LEU A 685 -36.51 -1.59 0.47
C LEU A 685 -37.17 -2.82 -0.16
N ASN A 686 -36.39 -3.89 -0.32
CA ASN A 686 -36.89 -5.19 -0.72
C ASN A 686 -37.17 -6.00 0.54
N ARG A 687 -38.43 -6.02 0.98
CA ARG A 687 -38.82 -6.77 2.19
C ARG A 687 -38.67 -8.27 1.96
N PRO A 688 -38.04 -9.01 2.90
CA PRO A 688 -37.98 -10.47 2.83
C PRO A 688 -39.37 -11.10 2.86
N GLU A 689 -39.52 -12.24 2.19
CA GLU A 689 -40.73 -13.05 2.29
C GLU A 689 -40.94 -13.51 3.74
N GLY A 690 -42.15 -13.31 4.27
CA GLY A 690 -42.47 -13.60 5.68
C GLY A 690 -42.10 -12.50 6.70
N PHE A 691 -41.69 -11.30 6.27
CA PHE A 691 -41.38 -10.19 7.18
C PHE A 691 -42.59 -9.79 8.05
N ASN A 692 -42.41 -9.85 9.38
CA ASN A 692 -43.42 -9.44 10.35
C ASN A 692 -43.12 -8.02 10.88
N LEU A 693 -43.93 -7.05 10.43
CA LEU A 693 -43.81 -5.65 10.85
C LEU A 693 -43.94 -5.46 12.36
N MET A 694 -44.82 -6.20 13.03
CA MET A 694 -45.04 -6.07 14.46
C MET A 694 -43.88 -6.64 15.28
N ASP A 695 -43.27 -7.74 14.82
CA ASP A 695 -42.06 -8.27 15.47
C ASP A 695 -40.89 -7.30 15.29
N TRP A 696 -40.69 -6.74 14.09
CA TRP A 696 -39.65 -5.74 13.85
C TRP A 696 -39.86 -4.49 14.70
N LEU A 697 -41.09 -3.98 14.79
CA LEU A 697 -41.39 -2.84 15.68
C LEU A 697 -41.08 -3.13 17.15
N ASN A 698 -41.43 -4.33 17.63
CA ASN A 698 -41.28 -4.69 19.04
C ASN A 698 -39.88 -5.15 19.44
N LYS A 699 -39.05 -5.59 18.48
CA LYS A 699 -37.78 -6.28 18.77
C LYS A 699 -36.59 -5.77 17.95
N GLY A 700 -36.81 -5.06 16.84
CA GLY A 700 -35.77 -4.78 15.84
C GLY A 700 -35.43 -6.01 14.99
N SER A 701 -34.59 -5.85 13.97
CA SER A 701 -34.22 -6.96 13.05
C SER A 701 -33.37 -8.04 13.71
N ASP A 702 -32.62 -7.70 14.77
CA ASP A 702 -31.73 -8.62 15.49
C ASP A 702 -32.24 -9.01 16.89
N GLY A 703 -33.44 -8.55 17.26
CA GLY A 703 -34.03 -8.80 18.58
C GLY A 703 -33.56 -7.86 19.69
N ASN A 704 -32.63 -6.94 19.44
CA ASN A 704 -31.99 -6.10 20.45
C ASN A 704 -32.16 -4.59 20.20
N ASN A 705 -32.90 -4.18 19.16
CA ASN A 705 -33.06 -2.77 18.77
C ASN A 705 -34.53 -2.42 18.48
N PRO A 706 -35.42 -2.49 19.48
CA PRO A 706 -36.84 -2.24 19.30
C PRO A 706 -37.15 -0.80 18.86
N HIS A 707 -38.25 -0.63 18.12
CA HIS A 707 -38.73 0.66 17.60
C HIS A 707 -40.02 1.10 18.28
N THR A 708 -40.10 0.84 19.59
CA THR A 708 -41.22 1.22 20.44
C THR A 708 -41.13 2.69 20.84
N LYS A 709 -42.18 3.18 21.51
CA LYS A 709 -42.25 4.53 22.06
C LYS A 709 -41.03 4.87 22.92
N GLU A 710 -40.64 3.96 23.81
CA GLU A 710 -39.56 4.15 24.78
C GLU A 710 -38.19 4.33 24.11
N PHE A 711 -38.03 3.84 22.88
CA PHE A 711 -36.77 3.90 22.13
C PHE A 711 -36.75 5.06 21.13
N VAL A 712 -37.87 5.37 20.49
CA VAL A 712 -37.94 6.43 19.48
C VAL A 712 -38.16 7.81 20.07
N ASP A 713 -39.00 7.94 21.11
CA ASP A 713 -39.30 9.26 21.72
C ASP A 713 -38.01 9.99 22.18
N PRO A 714 -37.02 9.34 22.84
CA PRO A 714 -35.76 10.00 23.19
C PRO A 714 -34.99 10.52 21.98
N ILE A 715 -34.98 9.79 20.85
CA ILE A 715 -34.29 10.20 19.62
C ILE A 715 -34.90 11.48 19.05
N VAL A 716 -36.23 11.59 19.08
CA VAL A 716 -36.95 12.77 18.58
C VAL A 716 -36.71 13.99 19.47
N VAL A 717 -36.78 13.81 20.80
CA VAL A 717 -36.45 14.87 21.77
C VAL A 717 -35.01 15.34 21.60
N ASP A 718 -34.07 14.42 21.41
CA ASP A 718 -32.67 14.69 21.13
C ASP A 718 -32.48 15.48 19.83
N GLY A 719 -33.25 15.16 18.79
CA GLY A 719 -33.29 15.92 17.53
C GLY A 719 -33.79 17.35 17.70
N LEU A 720 -34.87 17.54 18.45
CA LEU A 720 -35.41 18.87 18.77
C LEU A 720 -34.41 19.70 19.58
N LYS A 721 -33.75 19.06 20.55
CA LYS A 721 -32.69 19.69 21.34
C LYS A 721 -31.51 20.10 20.45
N ALA A 722 -31.09 19.24 19.52
CA ALA A 722 -30.03 19.53 18.56
C ALA A 722 -30.32 20.79 17.76
N LEU A 723 -31.52 20.88 17.17
CA LEU A 723 -31.91 22.04 16.39
C LEU A 723 -31.80 23.33 17.21
N LYS A 724 -32.23 23.32 18.48
CA LYS A 724 -32.16 24.49 19.36
C LYS A 724 -30.75 24.84 19.81
N GLU A 725 -30.03 23.86 20.35
CA GLU A 725 -28.78 24.08 21.05
C GLU A 725 -27.57 24.04 20.12
N ASP A 726 -27.53 23.07 19.20
CA ASP A 726 -26.38 22.85 18.32
C ASP A 726 -26.46 23.73 17.06
N TYR A 727 -27.67 24.04 16.58
CA TYR A 727 -27.91 24.78 15.33
C TYR A 727 -28.60 26.14 15.51
N GLY A 728 -28.89 26.56 16.75
CA GLY A 728 -29.45 27.88 17.03
C GLY A 728 -30.85 28.13 16.46
N ILE A 729 -31.62 27.08 16.18
CA ILE A 729 -32.98 27.17 15.63
C ILE A 729 -33.98 27.47 16.75
N SER A 730 -34.67 28.61 16.66
CA SER A 730 -35.65 29.06 17.65
C SER A 730 -37.09 28.65 17.31
N LYS A 731 -37.39 28.47 16.01
CA LYS A 731 -38.68 27.98 15.49
C LYS A 731 -38.49 26.66 14.74
N ILE A 732 -39.11 25.58 15.21
CA ILE A 732 -38.98 24.25 14.62
C ILE A 732 -40.27 23.85 13.91
N GLY A 733 -40.19 23.65 12.60
CA GLY A 733 -41.17 22.87 11.87
C GLY A 733 -40.81 21.39 11.93
N ALA A 734 -41.78 20.49 11.96
CA ALA A 734 -41.52 19.06 11.90
C ALA A 734 -42.34 18.40 10.79
N VAL A 735 -41.67 17.53 10.04
CA VAL A 735 -42.29 16.74 8.97
C VAL A 735 -42.19 15.25 9.27
N GLY A 736 -43.31 14.53 9.13
CA GLY A 736 -43.40 13.10 9.39
C GLY A 736 -44.09 12.32 8.28
N TYR A 737 -43.46 11.26 7.79
CA TYR A 737 -44.01 10.40 6.74
C TYR A 737 -44.34 9.02 7.30
N CYS A 738 -45.56 8.50 7.06
CA CYS A 738 -45.96 7.16 7.54
C CYS A 738 -45.70 6.98 9.04
N PHE A 739 -44.67 6.23 9.43
CA PHE A 739 -44.28 5.97 10.82
C PHE A 739 -43.84 7.24 11.55
N GLY A 740 -43.17 8.16 10.87
CA GLY A 740 -42.71 9.42 11.46
C GLY A 740 -43.85 10.37 11.84
N ALA A 741 -45.03 10.22 11.23
CA ALA A 741 -46.15 11.14 11.43
C ALA A 741 -46.62 11.21 12.90
N LYS A 742 -46.74 10.07 13.59
CA LYS A 742 -47.16 10.05 14.99
C LYS A 742 -46.20 10.79 15.92
N TYR A 743 -44.91 10.78 15.60
CA TYR A 743 -43.90 11.47 16.40
C TYR A 743 -43.92 12.98 16.18
N VAL A 744 -44.35 13.46 15.01
CA VAL A 744 -44.62 14.90 14.84
C VAL A 744 -45.73 15.34 15.78
N ILE A 745 -46.86 14.63 15.76
CA ILE A 745 -48.04 14.93 16.61
C ILE A 745 -47.69 14.85 18.09
N ARG A 746 -47.09 13.74 18.51
CA ARG A 746 -46.72 13.48 19.91
C ARG A 746 -45.79 14.53 20.51
N HIS A 747 -44.89 15.09 19.70
CA HIS A 747 -43.80 15.94 20.19
C HIS A 747 -44.04 17.45 19.99
N TYR A 748 -45.27 17.88 19.68
CA TYR A 748 -45.67 19.29 19.85
C TYR A 748 -45.34 19.82 21.24
N LYS A 749 -45.66 19.03 22.28
CA LYS A 749 -45.32 19.32 23.68
C LYS A 749 -43.81 19.50 23.95
N ASN A 750 -42.94 19.05 23.06
CA ASN A 750 -41.48 19.14 23.17
C ASN A 750 -40.88 20.28 22.33
N GLY A 751 -41.73 21.14 21.76
CA GLY A 751 -41.32 22.39 21.12
C GLY A 751 -41.25 22.33 19.60
N ILE A 752 -42.11 21.52 18.97
CA ILE A 752 -42.48 21.69 17.56
C ILE A 752 -43.48 22.86 17.48
N ASN A 753 -43.22 23.83 16.60
CA ASN A 753 -44.07 25.00 16.39
C ASN A 753 -45.13 24.75 15.31
N VAL A 754 -44.74 24.07 14.23
CA VAL A 754 -45.59 23.80 13.06
C VAL A 754 -45.35 22.37 12.59
N GLY A 755 -46.41 21.63 12.27
CA GLY A 755 -46.32 20.24 11.83
C GLY A 755 -46.86 20.05 10.42
N TYR A 756 -46.23 19.13 9.69
CA TYR A 756 -46.76 18.58 8.45
C TYR A 756 -46.60 17.05 8.46
N ILE A 757 -47.65 16.32 8.14
CA ILE A 757 -47.62 14.86 8.05
C ILE A 757 -48.20 14.37 6.73
N ALA A 758 -47.64 13.30 6.18
CA ALA A 758 -48.12 12.69 4.95
C ALA A 758 -48.38 11.19 5.16
N HIS A 759 -49.52 10.73 4.63
CA HIS A 759 -50.03 9.35 4.72
C HIS A 759 -49.75 8.74 6.10
N PRO A 760 -50.32 9.33 7.18
CA PRO A 760 -49.88 9.07 8.54
C PRO A 760 -50.22 7.65 9.00
N SER A 761 -49.44 7.14 9.96
CA SER A 761 -49.70 5.85 10.61
C SER A 761 -49.63 5.99 12.13
N PHE A 762 -50.50 5.25 12.83
CA PHE A 762 -50.51 5.15 14.30
C PHE A 762 -50.57 6.50 15.03
N VAL A 763 -51.34 7.47 14.53
CA VAL A 763 -51.64 8.71 15.26
C VAL A 763 -52.78 8.43 16.23
N ASP A 764 -52.54 8.67 17.52
CA ASP A 764 -53.54 8.54 18.57
C ASP A 764 -54.41 9.81 18.68
N GLU A 765 -55.73 9.65 18.91
CA GLU A 765 -56.67 10.78 18.99
C GLU A 765 -56.30 11.76 20.12
N ASP A 766 -55.91 11.24 21.29
CA ASP A 766 -55.50 12.06 22.43
C ASP A 766 -54.22 12.88 22.13
N GLU A 767 -53.29 12.30 21.34
CA GLU A 767 -52.07 13.02 20.92
C GLU A 767 -52.42 14.11 19.89
N LEU A 768 -53.38 13.85 19.01
CA LEU A 768 -53.88 14.83 18.05
C LEU A 768 -54.65 15.97 18.73
N GLN A 769 -55.44 15.67 19.77
CA GLN A 769 -56.12 16.67 20.60
C GLN A 769 -55.14 17.56 21.37
N ALA A 770 -53.93 17.07 21.63
CA ALA A 770 -52.92 17.75 22.43
C ALA A 770 -51.96 18.65 21.61
N ILE A 771 -52.15 18.78 20.29
CA ILE A 771 -51.28 19.66 19.49
C ILE A 771 -51.48 21.13 19.89
N THR A 772 -50.40 21.90 19.86
CA THR A 772 -50.39 23.29 20.32
C THR A 772 -50.06 24.29 19.22
N GLY A 773 -50.07 23.86 17.95
CA GLY A 773 -49.75 24.71 16.81
C GLY A 773 -50.29 24.16 15.49
N PRO A 774 -50.08 24.90 14.39
CA PRO A 774 -50.67 24.57 13.09
C PRO A 774 -50.23 23.19 12.56
N LEU A 775 -51.16 22.45 11.94
CA LEU A 775 -50.92 21.11 11.36
C LEU A 775 -51.50 20.94 9.96
N ALA A 776 -50.66 20.52 9.00
CA ALA A 776 -51.12 20.06 7.69
C ALA A 776 -51.00 18.53 7.52
N ILE A 777 -51.99 17.94 6.85
CA ILE A 777 -52.09 16.51 6.56
C ILE A 777 -52.27 16.31 5.06
N SER A 778 -51.38 15.55 4.41
CA SER A 778 -51.57 15.03 3.05
C SER A 778 -52.00 13.56 3.10
N ALA A 779 -53.22 13.27 2.66
CA ALA A 779 -53.83 11.95 2.73
C ALA A 779 -53.97 11.29 1.35
N ALA A 780 -53.85 9.96 1.31
CA ALA A 780 -54.14 9.15 0.13
C ALA A 780 -55.60 8.71 0.10
N GLU A 781 -56.21 8.68 -1.09
CA GLU A 781 -57.55 8.13 -1.31
C GLU A 781 -57.65 6.67 -0.87
N THR A 782 -56.71 5.84 -1.33
CA THR A 782 -56.68 4.40 -1.04
C THR A 782 -55.66 4.10 0.07
N ASP A 783 -56.05 4.35 1.33
CA ASP A 783 -55.17 4.14 2.49
C ASP A 783 -55.86 3.25 3.54
N GLN A 784 -55.29 2.06 3.78
CA GLN A 784 -55.81 1.11 4.77
C GLN A 784 -55.42 1.48 6.22
N ILE A 785 -54.41 2.33 6.40
CA ILE A 785 -53.89 2.75 7.69
C ILE A 785 -54.59 4.05 8.15
N PHE A 786 -54.81 4.96 7.21
CA PHE A 786 -55.53 6.23 7.39
C PHE A 786 -56.74 6.37 6.44
N PRO A 787 -57.76 5.50 6.61
CA PRO A 787 -58.96 5.48 5.77
C PRO A 787 -59.87 6.69 6.01
N ALA A 788 -60.94 6.81 5.21
CA ALA A 788 -61.85 7.96 5.23
C ALA A 788 -62.44 8.26 6.61
N GLU A 789 -62.78 7.22 7.38
CA GLU A 789 -63.33 7.34 8.73
C GLU A 789 -62.34 8.02 9.67
N LYS A 790 -61.06 7.62 9.64
CA LYS A 790 -60.01 8.26 10.44
C LYS A 790 -59.70 9.68 9.97
N ARG A 791 -59.84 9.96 8.68
CA ARG A 791 -59.68 11.32 8.13
C ARG A 791 -60.76 12.25 8.64
N HIS A 792 -62.03 11.86 8.54
CA HIS A 792 -63.15 12.63 9.08
C HIS A 792 -63.02 12.80 10.60
N ARG A 793 -62.63 11.74 11.32
CA ARG A 793 -62.40 11.83 12.76
C ARG A 793 -61.29 12.81 13.12
N SER A 794 -60.21 12.82 12.33
CA SER A 794 -59.12 13.79 12.50
C SER A 794 -59.58 15.22 12.24
N GLU A 795 -60.45 15.44 11.25
CA GLU A 795 -61.06 16.75 10.96
C GLU A 795 -61.93 17.25 12.12
N GLU A 796 -62.77 16.38 12.70
CA GLU A 796 -63.56 16.69 13.90
C GLU A 796 -62.67 17.13 15.06
N ILE A 797 -61.63 16.34 15.36
CA ILE A 797 -60.67 16.63 16.43
C ILE A 797 -59.97 17.97 16.18
N LEU A 798 -59.44 18.20 14.97
CA LEU A 798 -58.70 19.41 14.65
C LEU A 798 -59.59 20.66 14.70
N LYS A 799 -60.87 20.53 14.35
CA LYS A 799 -61.85 21.60 14.52
C LYS A 799 -62.08 21.95 16.00
N GLU A 800 -62.10 20.95 16.89
CA GLU A 800 -62.24 21.16 18.34
C GLU A 800 -60.97 21.75 18.96
N VAL A 801 -59.79 21.32 18.50
CA VAL A 801 -58.47 21.83 18.95
C VAL A 801 -58.30 23.33 18.65
N GLY A 802 -58.89 23.81 17.54
CA GLY A 802 -58.92 25.23 17.20
C GLY A 802 -57.59 25.82 16.68
N GLN A 803 -56.58 24.99 16.45
CA GLN A 803 -55.36 25.40 15.74
C GLN A 803 -55.59 25.42 14.22
N PRO A 804 -54.89 26.27 13.44
CA PRO A 804 -54.97 26.23 11.99
C PRO A 804 -54.60 24.85 11.45
N TYR A 805 -55.45 24.29 10.59
CA TYR A 805 -55.18 22.99 9.98
C TYR A 805 -55.54 22.94 8.50
N GLN A 806 -54.91 22.03 7.77
CA GLN A 806 -55.23 21.72 6.38
C GLN A 806 -55.20 20.20 6.18
N ILE A 807 -56.26 19.63 5.60
CA ILE A 807 -56.26 18.24 5.14
C ILE A 807 -56.45 18.24 3.63
N THR A 808 -55.49 17.67 2.90
CA THR A 808 -55.53 17.54 1.44
C THR A 808 -55.61 16.08 1.07
N LEU A 809 -56.66 15.70 0.33
CA LEU A 809 -56.84 14.35 -0.18
C LEU A 809 -56.34 14.26 -1.63
N PHE A 810 -55.46 13.30 -1.89
CA PHE A 810 -54.97 12.99 -3.24
C PHE A 810 -55.61 11.70 -3.75
N SER A 811 -56.24 11.77 -4.93
CA SER A 811 -56.84 10.61 -5.61
C SER A 811 -55.81 9.76 -6.35
N ALA A 812 -56.17 8.52 -6.65
CA ALA A 812 -55.38 7.55 -7.40
C ALA A 812 -53.99 7.23 -6.79
N VAL A 813 -53.85 7.43 -5.48
CA VAL A 813 -52.63 7.10 -4.74
C VAL A 813 -52.94 6.30 -3.48
N GLU A 814 -51.92 5.57 -3.01
CA GLU A 814 -52.01 4.70 -1.84
C GLU A 814 -51.05 5.10 -0.72
N HIS A 815 -51.10 4.36 0.39
CA HIS A 815 -50.27 4.64 1.56
C HIS A 815 -48.76 4.65 1.24
N GLY A 816 -48.10 5.78 1.49
CA GLY A 816 -46.69 5.98 1.13
C GLY A 816 -46.46 6.87 -0.07
N PHE A 817 -47.51 7.37 -0.74
CA PHE A 817 -47.36 8.11 -2.01
C PHE A 817 -46.39 9.30 -1.95
N ALA A 818 -46.28 10.00 -0.82
CA ALA A 818 -45.40 11.17 -0.72
C ALA A 818 -43.90 10.79 -0.72
N VAL A 819 -43.55 9.53 -0.44
CA VAL A 819 -42.15 9.06 -0.34
C VAL A 819 -41.83 7.84 -1.18
N ARG A 820 -42.78 6.99 -1.52
CA ARG A 820 -42.58 5.65 -2.14
C ARG A 820 -43.32 5.45 -3.47
N CYS A 821 -43.91 6.49 -4.04
CA CYS A 821 -44.67 6.34 -5.27
C CYS A 821 -43.79 6.05 -6.49
N ASP A 822 -44.39 5.49 -7.53
CA ASP A 822 -43.80 5.34 -8.85
C ASP A 822 -43.94 6.67 -9.63
N PRO A 823 -42.83 7.40 -9.89
CA PRO A 823 -42.88 8.67 -10.60
C PRO A 823 -43.21 8.52 -12.10
N SER A 824 -43.22 7.31 -12.65
CA SER A 824 -43.65 7.06 -14.03
C SER A 824 -45.17 7.18 -14.19
N ILE A 825 -45.92 6.97 -13.10
CA ILE A 825 -47.38 7.12 -13.07
C ILE A 825 -47.72 8.59 -12.80
N LYS A 826 -48.30 9.27 -13.81
CA LYS A 826 -48.56 10.72 -13.77
C LYS A 826 -49.33 11.18 -12.52
N ALA A 827 -50.37 10.47 -12.12
CA ALA A 827 -51.18 10.82 -10.96
C ALA A 827 -50.37 10.72 -9.65
N GLN A 828 -49.56 9.67 -9.52
CA GLN A 828 -48.69 9.47 -8.36
C GLN A 828 -47.59 10.53 -8.26
N LYS A 829 -46.93 10.83 -9.39
CA LYS A 829 -45.95 11.91 -9.47
C LYS A 829 -46.55 13.26 -9.07
N PHE A 830 -47.71 13.60 -9.63
CA PHE A 830 -48.43 14.83 -9.29
C PHE A 830 -48.73 14.90 -7.79
N ALA A 831 -49.31 13.85 -7.21
CA ALA A 831 -49.66 13.82 -5.80
C ALA A 831 -48.42 13.98 -4.90
N LYS A 832 -47.31 13.29 -5.22
CA LYS A 832 -46.04 13.43 -4.48
C LYS A 832 -45.49 14.85 -4.53
N GLU A 833 -45.44 15.45 -5.72
CA GLU A 833 -44.93 16.81 -5.91
C GLU A 833 -45.82 17.84 -5.20
N GLN A 834 -47.14 17.71 -5.30
CA GLN A 834 -48.08 18.61 -4.64
C GLN A 834 -48.10 18.45 -3.12
N ALA A 835 -47.93 17.23 -2.59
CA ALA A 835 -47.78 17.02 -1.16
C ALA A 835 -46.52 17.73 -0.61
N PHE A 836 -45.40 17.65 -1.33
CA PHE A 836 -44.19 18.39 -0.95
C PHE A 836 -44.39 19.91 -1.02
N GLN A 837 -45.03 20.41 -2.09
CA GLN A 837 -45.35 21.84 -2.21
C GLN A 837 -46.28 22.30 -1.08
N GLN A 838 -47.28 21.51 -0.70
CA GLN A 838 -48.13 21.77 0.46
C GLN A 838 -47.27 21.94 1.73
N ALA A 839 -46.30 21.05 1.97
CA ALA A 839 -45.44 21.13 3.15
C ALA A 839 -44.64 22.45 3.18
N VAL A 840 -44.00 22.82 2.07
CA VAL A 840 -43.21 24.05 1.98
C VAL A 840 -44.09 25.29 2.12
N THR A 841 -45.22 25.35 1.43
CA THR A 841 -46.16 26.47 1.55
C THR A 841 -46.69 26.59 2.99
N TRP A 842 -46.97 25.47 3.64
CA TRP A 842 -47.43 25.44 5.03
C TRP A 842 -46.37 25.98 6.00
N PHE A 843 -45.12 25.55 5.87
CA PHE A 843 -44.03 26.09 6.69
C PHE A 843 -43.77 27.57 6.40
N ASN A 844 -43.82 28.00 5.13
CA ASN A 844 -43.63 29.41 4.79
C ASN A 844 -44.68 30.33 5.43
N GLU A 845 -45.93 29.87 5.55
CA GLU A 845 -47.02 30.64 6.14
C GLU A 845 -46.98 30.66 7.66
N TYR A 846 -46.74 29.51 8.29
CA TYR A 846 -46.94 29.36 9.73
C TYR A 846 -45.66 29.29 10.57
N LEU A 847 -44.50 28.99 9.96
CA LEU A 847 -43.23 28.84 10.68
C LEU A 847 -42.36 30.08 10.62
N LEU A 848 -42.32 30.77 9.47
CA LEU A 848 -41.56 32.01 9.28
C LEU A 848 -42.27 33.18 9.99
#